data_AF-A0A8J2PZK5-F1
#
_entry.id   AF-A0A8J2PZK5-F1
#
_cell.length_a   1.000
_cell.length_b   1.000
_cell.length_c   1.000
_cell.angle_alpha   90.00
_cell.angle_beta   90.00
_cell.angle_gamma   90.00
#
_symmetry.space_group_name_H-M   'P 1'
#
loop_
_entity.id
_entity.type
_entity.pdbx_description
1 polymer ?
#
loop_
_entity_poly.entity_id
_entity_poly.type
_entity_poly.pdbx_seq_one_letter_code
_entity_poly.pdbx_strand_id
1 'polypeptide(L)'
;MRALFVAEKNDAAKSIAAILSRGTSTRRDGRSRFNKIYQFTANVGQNAGCHVAMTSVSGHLLQHEFPAAFKNWIETPIKMLFDVNIQKNTIPGMEDIRTTLIAEVQKSDLLVIWTDCDREGEAIGAEVVSVCAQVNRNLDVYRARFSEITNTAINRALNNLVRLDQRLVDAVECRSELDLRIGAAFTRLQTLHLRNNFANIFRDKSVVSYGSCQFPTLGFIAERYQTIKEFISETFWKISMKHEREDIIVEFVWDRQRLFDRDVVQVLLDDCEEAREARVLSVIKKPKNKWRPVALDTVELEKLAVRKLKFSAKETMVVAERLYNKGYISYPRTETNKFPKDMDLNIYVQQQTVSGEWGDFAQEVAARGPNPRNGSKTDDAHPPIHPLKFATANELIGLEWSLYEFIVRYFLACLSVDAKGQETKVQVRVGNENFTASGLVIEDYGYLNVYKYDKWSDKILPSYHENELITSYQLQITEGQTQPPQLLNEADLIALMDKYGIGTDATHAEHIETIKTRQYAALNDDGRFVPGYIGLALIDGYDRMGYAMSKPHMRADLESQLKLICLGQRNKEDVLKEQIERYRAIFEQAEDKVQMLSNALRQYLNQRENLPKTVTIPENQQKNNLQLPNNMRVATGRAPLTPRNSNSTRRGRSGKSGSRGVSRSISRTATNREQLATTNTSDIELLSSLSILHSNSGTRGRTRATSSAGGGRARSRARVQGRQCSCGQAAKRLIVKKEGPNHGRAFWTCPKGQDNPEKCKYFEWDGSRNNEPS
;
A
#
# COMPACT_ATOMS: atom_id res chain seq x y z
N MET A 1 30.63 38.17 -1.60
CA MET A 1 29.98 37.08 -2.34
C MET A 1 28.52 36.96 -1.92
N ARG A 2 27.63 36.56 -2.82
CA ARG A 2 26.20 36.31 -2.61
C ARG A 2 25.86 34.88 -3.00
N ALA A 3 25.01 34.23 -2.22
CA ALA A 3 24.58 32.86 -2.47
C ALA A 3 23.05 32.73 -2.45
N LEU A 4 22.49 32.12 -3.49
CA LEU A 4 21.09 31.70 -3.53
C LEU A 4 20.99 30.29 -2.95
N PHE A 5 20.25 30.11 -1.87
CA PHE A 5 19.94 28.79 -1.31
C PHE A 5 18.50 28.44 -1.66
N VAL A 6 18.23 27.22 -2.11
CA VAL A 6 16.87 26.81 -2.52
C VAL A 6 16.50 25.46 -1.90
N ALA A 7 15.50 25.47 -1.02
CA ALA A 7 14.91 24.25 -0.47
C ALA A 7 13.66 23.79 -1.23
N GLU A 8 13.21 22.56 -1.00
CA GLU A 8 12.06 21.98 -1.72
C GLU A 8 10.71 22.64 -1.34
N LYS A 9 10.58 23.06 -0.08
CA LYS A 9 9.33 23.56 0.52
C LYS A 9 9.64 24.75 1.43
N ASN A 10 8.68 25.66 1.61
CA ASN A 10 8.92 26.91 2.35
C ASN A 10 9.27 26.66 3.84
N ASP A 11 8.67 25.66 4.47
CA ASP A 11 8.96 25.36 5.88
C ASP A 11 10.36 24.78 6.09
N ALA A 12 10.87 23.96 5.17
CA ALA A 12 12.29 23.57 5.14
C ALA A 12 13.20 24.80 5.00
N ALA A 13 12.93 25.68 4.02
CA ALA A 13 13.70 26.92 3.83
C ALA A 13 13.70 27.80 5.09
N LYS A 14 12.55 27.93 5.76
CA LYS A 14 12.40 28.67 7.02
C LYS A 14 13.20 28.05 8.16
N SER A 15 13.09 26.73 8.37
CA SER A 15 13.80 26.01 9.44
C SER A 15 15.32 26.05 9.23
N ILE A 16 15.80 25.82 8.00
CA ILE A 16 17.21 25.86 7.64
C ILE A 16 17.77 27.28 7.78
N ALA A 17 17.04 28.32 7.32
CA ALA A 17 17.46 29.70 7.51
C ALA A 17 17.49 30.12 8.99
N ALA A 18 16.53 29.68 9.81
CA ALA A 18 16.52 29.94 11.24
C ALA A 18 17.74 29.31 11.95
N ILE A 19 18.10 28.08 11.59
CA ILE A 19 19.31 27.41 12.08
C ILE A 19 20.57 28.18 11.68
N LEU A 20 20.78 28.40 10.38
CA LEU A 20 22.02 28.99 9.86
C LEU A 20 22.23 30.45 10.25
N SER A 21 21.14 31.21 10.44
CA SER A 21 21.19 32.58 10.95
C SER A 21 21.15 32.69 12.48
N ARG A 22 21.04 31.57 13.22
CA ARG A 22 20.79 31.57 14.67
C ARG A 22 19.58 32.43 15.06
N GLY A 23 18.53 32.41 14.22
CA GLY A 23 17.30 33.18 14.35
C GLY A 23 17.35 34.62 13.83
N THR A 24 18.49 35.13 13.35
CA THR A 24 18.62 36.54 12.92
C THR A 24 18.22 36.82 11.47
N SER A 25 17.74 35.83 10.70
CA SER A 25 17.37 36.00 9.29
C SER A 25 16.20 36.98 9.10
N THR A 26 16.36 37.97 8.22
CA THR A 26 15.28 38.88 7.84
C THR A 26 14.42 38.26 6.73
N ARG A 27 13.09 38.32 6.87
CA ARG A 27 12.16 37.82 5.85
C ARG A 27 11.80 38.92 4.84
N ARG A 28 11.86 38.58 3.56
CA ARG A 28 11.28 39.28 2.42
C ARG A 28 10.27 38.36 1.71
N ASP A 29 9.26 38.93 1.07
CA ASP A 29 8.35 38.18 0.19
C ASP A 29 8.94 38.03 -1.22
N GLY A 30 8.81 36.84 -1.81
CA GLY A 30 9.05 36.62 -3.24
C GLY A 30 7.85 37.07 -4.09
N ARG A 31 7.79 36.66 -5.37
CA ARG A 31 6.57 36.83 -6.17
C ARG A 31 5.45 35.91 -5.68
N SER A 32 5.81 34.66 -5.33
CA SER A 32 4.87 33.69 -4.76
C SER A 32 4.39 34.14 -3.38
N ARG A 33 3.08 33.99 -3.15
CA ARG A 33 2.47 34.25 -1.84
C ARG A 33 2.91 33.24 -0.78
N PHE A 34 3.42 32.07 -1.17
CA PHE A 34 3.76 30.97 -0.26
C PHE A 34 5.27 30.84 -0.06
N ASN A 35 6.09 31.08 -1.08
CA ASN A 35 7.53 30.92 -1.06
C ASN A 35 8.22 32.23 -0.65
N LYS A 36 8.90 32.22 0.50
CA LYS A 36 9.51 33.39 1.14
C LYS A 36 11.02 33.39 0.99
N ILE A 37 11.60 34.58 1.06
CA ILE A 37 13.05 34.78 1.00
C ILE A 37 13.53 35.14 2.40
N TYR A 38 14.45 34.36 2.95
CA TYR A 38 15.08 34.54 4.25
C TYR A 38 16.53 34.95 4.03
N GLN A 39 16.88 36.16 4.45
CA GLN A 39 18.17 36.78 4.16
C GLN A 39 19.03 36.85 5.42
N PHE A 40 20.28 36.40 5.31
CA PHE A 40 21.24 36.37 6.42
C PHE A 40 22.68 36.42 5.89
N THR A 41 23.67 36.46 6.78
CA THR A 41 25.08 36.32 6.43
C THR A 41 25.64 35.06 7.08
N ALA A 42 26.36 34.24 6.33
CA ALA A 42 26.95 32.99 6.80
C ALA A 42 28.26 32.68 6.06
N ASN A 43 29.07 31.77 6.61
CA ASN A 43 30.20 31.19 5.88
C ASN A 43 29.68 29.99 5.08
N VAL A 44 30.06 29.88 3.80
CA VAL A 44 29.52 28.89 2.86
C VAL A 44 30.68 28.06 2.30
N GLY A 45 30.88 26.87 2.90
CA GLY A 45 32.14 26.14 2.76
C GLY A 45 33.32 27.01 3.19
N GLN A 46 34.28 27.22 2.28
CA GLN A 46 35.45 28.07 2.52
C GLN A 46 35.18 29.58 2.36
N ASN A 47 34.01 29.98 1.83
CA ASN A 47 33.70 31.39 1.55
C ASN A 47 33.16 32.09 2.81
N ALA A 48 33.96 32.96 3.41
CA ALA A 48 33.55 33.71 4.61
C ALA A 48 32.59 34.88 4.28
N GLY A 49 31.62 35.14 5.16
CA GLY A 49 30.79 36.34 5.11
C GLY A 49 29.89 36.47 3.87
N CYS A 50 29.44 35.36 3.28
CA CYS A 50 28.49 35.38 2.16
C CYS A 50 27.13 35.91 2.60
N HIS A 51 26.56 36.83 1.81
CA HIS A 51 25.16 37.20 1.96
C HIS A 51 24.28 36.12 1.31
N VAL A 52 23.52 35.41 2.13
CA VAL A 52 22.65 34.31 1.70
C VAL A 52 21.23 34.83 1.50
N ALA A 53 20.61 34.43 0.38
CA ALA A 53 19.17 34.51 0.18
C ALA A 53 18.62 33.07 0.10
N MET A 54 18.04 32.58 1.19
CA MET A 54 17.36 31.28 1.22
C MET A 54 15.91 31.44 0.76
N THR A 55 15.48 30.64 -0.21
CA THR A 55 14.10 30.58 -0.70
C THR A 55 13.69 29.12 -0.93
N SER A 56 12.52 28.88 -1.49
CA SER A 56 12.07 27.53 -1.82
C SER A 56 11.33 27.43 -3.14
N VAL A 57 11.29 26.21 -3.68
CA VAL A 57 10.23 25.75 -4.58
C VAL A 57 9.07 25.17 -3.75
N SER A 58 8.18 24.39 -4.38
CA SER A 58 6.99 23.78 -3.77
C SER A 58 6.84 22.33 -4.24
N GLY A 59 7.90 21.53 -4.09
CA GLY A 59 8.10 20.30 -4.87
C GLY A 59 8.65 20.63 -6.27
N HIS A 60 8.34 19.79 -7.26
CA HIS A 60 8.71 20.03 -8.67
C HIS A 60 8.29 21.41 -9.18
N LEU A 61 9.16 21.98 -10.01
CA LEU A 61 9.01 23.28 -10.66
C LEU A 61 8.67 23.11 -12.14
N LEU A 62 9.20 22.06 -12.78
CA LEU A 62 9.01 21.71 -14.18
C LEU A 62 8.24 20.40 -14.33
N GLN A 63 7.59 20.20 -15.47
CA GLN A 63 6.97 18.93 -15.85
C GLN A 63 7.28 18.59 -17.31
N HIS A 64 7.36 17.29 -17.61
CA HIS A 64 7.40 16.81 -18.98
C HIS A 64 6.03 16.97 -19.65
N GLU A 65 6.01 17.54 -20.84
CA GLU A 65 4.83 17.66 -21.69
C GLU A 65 5.14 17.27 -23.14
N PHE A 66 4.11 16.82 -23.86
CA PHE A 66 4.17 16.79 -25.32
C PHE A 66 4.03 18.20 -25.89
N PRO A 67 4.71 18.53 -27.02
CA PRO A 67 4.54 19.79 -27.73
C PRO A 67 3.07 20.04 -28.09
N ALA A 68 2.67 21.32 -28.19
CA ALA A 68 1.27 21.74 -28.32
C ALA A 68 0.47 21.00 -29.42
N ALA A 69 1.10 20.72 -30.57
CA ALA A 69 0.49 19.98 -31.68
C ALA A 69 -0.04 18.58 -31.29
N PHE A 70 0.59 17.92 -30.31
CA PHE A 70 0.23 16.58 -29.85
C PHE A 70 -0.75 16.58 -28.66
N LYS A 71 -1.23 17.76 -28.22
CA LYS A 71 -2.17 17.89 -27.10
C LYS A 71 -3.63 17.60 -27.49
N ASN A 72 -4.00 17.62 -28.78
CA ASN A 72 -5.35 17.21 -29.21
C ASN A 72 -5.45 15.66 -29.26
N TRP A 73 -6.32 15.08 -28.43
CA TRP A 73 -6.47 13.62 -28.32
C TRP A 73 -7.13 12.97 -29.54
N ILE A 74 -7.89 13.72 -30.35
CA ILE A 74 -8.64 13.19 -31.50
C ILE A 74 -7.78 13.21 -32.77
N GLU A 75 -7.03 14.30 -32.98
CA GLU A 75 -6.20 14.51 -34.18
C GLU A 75 -4.81 13.86 -34.08
N THR A 76 -4.30 13.61 -32.86
CA THR A 76 -2.97 12.99 -32.66
C THR A 76 -3.02 11.47 -32.87
N PRO A 77 -2.27 10.89 -33.82
CA PRO A 77 -2.09 9.45 -33.91
C PRO A 77 -1.35 8.95 -32.66
N ILE A 78 -1.97 8.06 -31.88
CA ILE A 78 -1.53 7.75 -30.51
C ILE A 78 -0.12 7.14 -30.49
N LYS A 79 0.24 6.35 -31.51
CA LYS A 79 1.58 5.73 -31.67
C LYS A 79 2.73 6.76 -31.70
N MET A 80 2.49 7.98 -32.21
CA MET A 80 3.51 9.04 -32.22
C MET A 80 3.98 9.45 -30.82
N LEU A 81 3.19 9.22 -29.76
CA LEU A 81 3.56 9.61 -28.39
C LEU A 81 4.78 8.83 -27.87
N PHE A 82 5.12 7.69 -28.47
CA PHE A 82 6.36 6.96 -28.17
C PHE A 82 7.61 7.61 -28.81
N ASP A 83 7.46 8.37 -29.90
CA ASP A 83 8.56 8.95 -30.69
C ASP A 83 8.79 10.44 -30.45
N VAL A 84 7.72 11.18 -30.13
CA VAL A 84 7.75 12.65 -30.09
C VAL A 84 8.72 13.17 -29.03
N ASN A 85 9.59 14.11 -29.41
CA ASN A 85 10.45 14.85 -28.49
C ASN A 85 9.58 15.61 -27.47
N ILE A 86 9.67 15.24 -26.21
CA ILE A 86 8.98 15.90 -25.09
C ILE A 86 9.71 17.21 -24.72
N GLN A 87 9.02 18.07 -23.98
CA GLN A 87 9.51 19.38 -23.55
C GLN A 87 9.34 19.54 -22.03
N LYS A 88 10.28 20.20 -21.37
CA LYS A 88 10.09 20.66 -19.98
C LYS A 88 9.51 22.06 -19.95
N ASN A 89 8.29 22.17 -19.43
CA ASN A 89 7.61 23.43 -19.17
C ASN A 89 7.48 23.65 -17.66
N THR A 90 7.35 24.89 -17.20
CA THR A 90 7.00 25.15 -15.79
C THR A 90 5.64 24.53 -15.47
N ILE A 91 5.47 23.99 -14.26
CA ILE A 91 4.18 23.50 -13.78
C ILE A 91 3.20 24.69 -13.63
N PRO A 92 1.99 24.66 -14.24
CA PRO A 92 1.05 25.76 -14.20
C PRO A 92 0.76 26.27 -12.78
N GLY A 93 1.12 27.53 -12.53
CA GLY A 93 1.00 28.19 -11.22
C GLY A 93 2.33 28.39 -10.49
N MET A 94 3.42 27.77 -10.95
CA MET A 94 4.77 27.96 -10.38
C MET A 94 5.55 29.12 -11.02
N GLU A 95 5.00 29.85 -12.00
CA GLU A 95 5.70 30.94 -12.71
C GLU A 95 6.24 32.03 -11.77
N ASP A 96 5.55 32.32 -10.68
CA ASP A 96 6.01 33.26 -9.65
C ASP A 96 7.26 32.73 -8.91
N ILE A 97 7.35 31.42 -8.68
CA ILE A 97 8.54 30.77 -8.13
C ILE A 97 9.69 30.86 -9.15
N ARG A 98 9.44 30.46 -10.41
CA ARG A 98 10.43 30.56 -11.50
C ARG A 98 10.97 31.98 -11.66
N THR A 99 10.09 32.98 -11.64
CA THR A 99 10.43 34.41 -11.72
C THR A 99 11.20 34.88 -10.50
N THR A 100 10.91 34.36 -9.31
CA THR A 100 11.67 34.66 -8.08
C THR A 100 13.09 34.09 -8.15
N LEU A 101 13.26 32.83 -8.57
CA LEU A 101 14.58 32.21 -8.74
C LEU A 101 15.45 33.00 -9.74
N ILE A 102 14.86 33.38 -10.89
CA ILE A 102 15.52 34.22 -11.90
C ILE A 102 15.98 35.57 -11.32
N ALA A 103 15.12 36.25 -10.54
CA ALA A 103 15.41 37.57 -10.00
C ALA A 103 16.48 37.58 -8.89
N GLU A 104 16.71 36.45 -8.21
CA GLU A 104 17.74 36.33 -7.15
C GLU A 104 19.05 35.73 -7.69
N VAL A 105 19.01 34.80 -8.66
CA VAL A 105 20.22 34.21 -9.25
C VAL A 105 21.03 35.20 -10.09
N GLN A 106 20.36 36.18 -10.73
CA GLN A 106 20.99 37.31 -11.42
C GLN A 106 21.96 38.13 -10.53
N LYS A 107 21.86 37.98 -9.21
CA LYS A 107 22.62 38.72 -8.21
C LYS A 107 23.54 37.82 -7.38
N SER A 108 23.63 36.53 -7.70
CA SER A 108 24.26 35.51 -6.87
C SER A 108 25.44 34.85 -7.60
N ASP A 109 26.53 34.67 -6.88
CA ASP A 109 27.76 34.03 -7.35
C ASP A 109 27.67 32.50 -7.19
N LEU A 110 27.01 32.05 -6.11
CA LEU A 110 26.77 30.64 -5.78
C LEU A 110 25.28 30.28 -5.82
N LEU A 111 24.97 29.03 -6.16
CA LEU A 111 23.68 28.38 -5.90
C LEU A 111 23.91 27.13 -5.04
N VAL A 112 23.16 26.99 -3.95
CA VAL A 112 23.20 25.79 -3.09
C VAL A 112 21.81 25.17 -3.00
N ILE A 113 21.71 23.91 -3.41
CA ILE A 113 20.49 23.11 -3.37
C ILE A 113 20.33 22.48 -1.98
N TRP A 114 19.17 22.74 -1.37
CA TRP A 114 18.70 22.28 -0.06
C TRP A 114 17.34 21.56 -0.16
N THR A 115 17.06 20.94 -1.30
CA THR A 115 15.95 19.99 -1.44
C THR A 115 16.15 18.77 -0.53
N ASP A 116 15.11 17.97 -0.30
CA ASP A 116 15.30 16.74 0.48
C ASP A 116 16.24 15.76 -0.26
N CYS A 117 16.84 14.81 0.46
CA CYS A 117 17.96 13.99 -0.05
C CYS A 117 17.53 12.60 -0.56
N ASP A 118 16.37 12.50 -1.21
CA ASP A 118 15.99 11.37 -2.06
C ASP A 118 16.28 11.67 -3.55
N ARG A 119 15.79 10.81 -4.46
CA ARG A 119 16.00 10.98 -5.91
C ARG A 119 15.15 12.13 -6.46
N GLU A 120 13.89 12.25 -6.01
CA GLU A 120 12.97 13.31 -6.41
C GLU A 120 13.55 14.69 -6.05
N GLY A 121 14.02 14.86 -4.81
CA GLY A 121 14.70 16.07 -4.35
C GLY A 121 15.98 16.39 -5.14
N GLU A 122 16.70 15.39 -5.65
CA GLU A 122 17.82 15.62 -6.57
C GLU A 122 17.37 16.15 -7.92
N ALA A 123 16.30 15.57 -8.50
CA ALA A 123 15.72 16.01 -9.76
C ALA A 123 15.12 17.43 -9.66
N ILE A 124 14.41 17.75 -8.57
CA ILE A 124 13.94 19.09 -8.24
C ILE A 124 15.13 20.07 -8.11
N GLY A 125 16.25 19.61 -7.54
CA GLY A 125 17.52 20.35 -7.52
C GLY A 125 18.04 20.69 -8.92
N ALA A 126 18.05 19.71 -9.83
CA ALA A 126 18.44 19.89 -11.22
C ALA A 126 17.47 20.79 -12.01
N GLU A 127 16.17 20.76 -11.73
CA GLU A 127 15.18 21.69 -12.30
C GLU A 127 15.48 23.13 -11.93
N VAL A 128 15.72 23.41 -10.64
CA VAL A 128 16.14 24.73 -10.14
C VAL A 128 17.42 25.19 -10.84
N VAL A 129 18.43 24.31 -10.96
CA VAL A 129 19.67 24.61 -11.67
C VAL A 129 19.41 24.91 -13.15
N SER A 130 18.54 24.16 -13.82
CA SER A 130 18.22 24.37 -15.24
C SER A 130 17.58 25.75 -15.50
N VAL A 131 16.73 26.23 -14.58
CA VAL A 131 16.13 27.58 -14.61
C VAL A 131 17.17 28.65 -14.30
N CYS A 132 18.06 28.40 -13.35
CA CYS A 132 19.10 29.33 -12.93
C CYS A 132 20.21 29.52 -13.99
N ALA A 133 20.71 28.42 -14.57
CA ALA A 133 21.79 28.41 -15.55
C ALA A 133 21.40 29.03 -16.91
N GLN A 134 20.10 29.09 -17.23
CA GLN A 134 19.57 29.87 -18.37
C GLN A 134 19.92 31.37 -18.25
N VAL A 135 20.09 31.88 -17.02
CA VAL A 135 20.24 33.32 -16.75
C VAL A 135 21.61 33.70 -16.21
N ASN A 136 22.23 32.84 -15.39
CA ASN A 136 23.64 32.99 -14.99
C ASN A 136 24.42 31.69 -15.31
N ARG A 137 25.22 31.72 -16.38
CA ARG A 137 26.04 30.59 -16.83
C ARG A 137 27.35 30.41 -16.04
N ASN A 138 27.75 31.41 -15.25
CA ASN A 138 28.98 31.39 -14.45
C ASN A 138 28.71 31.01 -12.97
N LEU A 139 27.50 30.53 -12.69
CA LEU A 139 26.99 30.19 -11.37
C LEU A 139 27.65 28.90 -10.85
N ASP A 140 28.30 28.97 -9.69
CA ASP A 140 28.91 27.77 -9.08
C ASP A 140 27.87 27.01 -8.23
N VAL A 141 27.56 25.78 -8.63
CA VAL A 141 26.39 25.01 -8.16
C VAL A 141 26.77 23.89 -7.19
N TYR A 142 26.25 23.96 -5.97
CA TYR A 142 26.48 23.00 -4.91
C TYR A 142 25.20 22.32 -4.41
N ARG A 143 25.37 21.18 -3.76
CA ARG A 143 24.34 20.36 -3.13
C ARG A 143 24.68 20.16 -1.66
N ALA A 144 23.76 20.54 -0.77
CA ALA A 144 23.81 20.17 0.63
C ALA A 144 23.19 18.78 0.83
N ARG A 145 23.85 17.92 1.63
CA ARG A 145 23.40 16.56 1.98
C ARG A 145 23.05 16.49 3.48
N PHE A 146 21.81 16.11 3.80
CA PHE A 146 21.30 16.01 5.16
C PHE A 146 20.13 15.01 5.23
N SER A 147 19.98 14.34 6.38
CA SER A 147 18.93 13.35 6.66
C SER A 147 17.97 13.80 7.79
N GLU A 148 18.21 14.99 8.33
CA GLU A 148 17.54 15.58 9.50
C GLU A 148 17.73 17.10 9.50
N ILE A 149 16.72 17.86 9.95
CA ILE A 149 16.79 19.34 10.04
C ILE A 149 17.18 19.75 11.46
N THR A 150 18.42 19.43 11.86
CA THR A 150 18.99 19.81 13.17
C THR A 150 20.12 20.82 13.02
N ASN A 151 20.46 21.52 14.11
CA ASN A 151 21.61 22.44 14.11
C ASN A 151 22.92 21.73 13.71
N THR A 152 23.14 20.51 14.18
CA THR A 152 24.37 19.75 13.90
C THR A 152 24.42 19.34 12.43
N ALA A 153 23.36 18.72 11.90
CA ALA A 153 23.36 18.21 10.52
C ALA A 153 23.38 19.33 9.48
N ILE A 154 22.63 20.41 9.69
CA ILE A 154 22.55 21.52 8.72
C ILE A 154 23.88 22.31 8.67
N ASN A 155 24.56 22.54 9.81
CA ASN A 155 25.91 23.13 9.79
C ASN A 155 26.95 22.16 9.20
N ARG A 156 26.84 20.84 9.45
CA ARG A 156 27.69 19.83 8.80
C ARG A 156 27.52 19.87 7.28
N ALA A 157 26.29 19.93 6.79
CA ALA A 157 25.96 19.98 5.36
C ALA A 157 26.52 21.24 4.68
N LEU A 158 26.38 22.41 5.31
CA LEU A 158 26.91 23.69 4.80
C LEU A 158 28.45 23.72 4.69
N ASN A 159 29.14 22.95 5.54
CA ASN A 159 30.61 22.83 5.52
C ASN A 159 31.11 21.70 4.59
N ASN A 160 30.25 20.77 4.20
CA ASN A 160 30.59 19.59 3.37
C ASN A 160 29.70 19.55 2.11
N LEU A 161 29.68 20.66 1.38
CA LEU A 161 28.94 20.80 0.13
C LEU A 161 29.54 19.92 -0.97
N VAL A 162 28.67 19.21 -1.70
CA VAL A 162 29.03 18.36 -2.84
C VAL A 162 28.43 18.92 -4.14
N ARG A 163 28.56 18.19 -5.25
CA ARG A 163 27.83 18.48 -6.50
C ARG A 163 26.54 17.66 -6.55
N LEU A 164 25.59 18.05 -7.41
CA LEU A 164 24.41 17.23 -7.70
C LEU A 164 24.83 15.90 -8.35
N ASP A 165 24.17 14.82 -7.98
CA ASP A 165 24.37 13.50 -8.62
C ASP A 165 23.43 13.36 -9.82
N GLN A 166 23.99 13.57 -11.01
CA GLN A 166 23.29 13.45 -12.29
C GLN A 166 22.67 12.05 -12.50
N ARG A 167 23.17 10.98 -11.85
CA ARG A 167 22.62 9.63 -11.98
C ARG A 167 21.25 9.48 -11.33
N LEU A 168 21.06 10.12 -10.16
CA LEU A 168 19.77 10.13 -9.48
C LEU A 168 18.74 10.96 -10.28
N VAL A 169 19.19 12.10 -10.80
CA VAL A 169 18.40 12.93 -11.74
C VAL A 169 17.98 12.10 -12.94
N ASP A 170 18.92 11.48 -13.65
CA ASP A 170 18.65 10.70 -14.86
C ASP A 170 17.70 9.52 -14.64
N ALA A 171 17.70 8.89 -13.46
CA ALA A 171 16.71 7.88 -13.11
C ALA A 171 15.29 8.45 -12.95
N VAL A 172 15.12 9.61 -12.31
CA VAL A 172 13.83 10.29 -12.19
C VAL A 172 13.34 10.82 -13.54
N GLU A 173 14.25 11.34 -14.37
CA GLU A 173 13.95 11.75 -15.75
C GLU A 173 13.45 10.56 -16.57
N CYS A 174 14.16 9.41 -16.52
CA CYS A 174 13.77 8.17 -17.19
C CYS A 174 12.37 7.71 -16.78
N ARG A 175 12.10 7.67 -15.47
CA ARG A 175 10.80 7.30 -14.90
C ARG A 175 9.69 8.24 -15.40
N SER A 176 9.93 9.55 -15.32
CA SER A 176 8.95 10.59 -15.65
C SER A 176 8.62 10.63 -17.14
N GLU A 177 9.61 10.42 -18.01
CA GLU A 177 9.38 10.29 -19.46
C GLU A 177 8.61 9.02 -19.81
N LEU A 178 8.99 7.85 -19.24
CA LEU A 178 8.30 6.58 -19.50
C LEU A 178 6.85 6.61 -19.01
N ASP A 179 6.60 7.05 -17.78
CA ASP A 179 5.25 7.14 -17.24
C ASP A 179 4.38 8.17 -17.99
N LEU A 180 4.97 9.25 -18.53
CA LEU A 180 4.26 10.15 -19.46
C LEU A 180 3.92 9.46 -20.79
N ARG A 181 4.89 8.84 -21.46
CA ARG A 181 4.70 8.21 -22.78
C ARG A 181 3.71 7.06 -22.72
N ILE A 182 3.97 6.09 -21.85
CA ILE A 182 3.15 4.89 -21.66
C ILE A 182 1.78 5.29 -21.11
N GLY A 183 1.75 6.13 -20.07
CA GLY A 183 0.51 6.59 -19.45
C GLY A 183 -0.39 7.32 -20.45
N ALA A 184 0.14 8.27 -21.23
CA ALA A 184 -0.64 8.99 -22.23
C ALA A 184 -1.14 8.09 -23.38
N ALA A 185 -0.29 7.19 -23.91
CA ALA A 185 -0.66 6.32 -25.01
C ALA A 185 -1.83 5.39 -24.64
N PHE A 186 -1.66 4.56 -23.60
CA PHE A 186 -2.70 3.63 -23.17
C PHE A 186 -3.95 4.35 -22.62
N THR A 187 -3.79 5.48 -21.92
CA THR A 187 -4.94 6.31 -21.48
C THR A 187 -5.76 6.80 -22.68
N ARG A 188 -5.14 7.33 -23.74
CA ARG A 188 -5.86 7.80 -24.94
C ARG A 188 -6.59 6.65 -25.60
N LEU A 189 -5.92 5.52 -25.84
CA LEU A 189 -6.51 4.34 -26.49
C LEU A 189 -7.78 3.88 -25.76
N GLN A 190 -7.68 3.54 -24.48
CA GLN A 190 -8.83 3.01 -23.74
C GLN A 190 -9.89 4.07 -23.44
N THR A 191 -9.53 5.34 -23.21
CA THR A 191 -10.51 6.41 -22.99
C THR A 191 -11.33 6.71 -24.24
N LEU A 192 -10.70 6.81 -25.41
CA LEU A 192 -11.39 7.10 -26.68
C LEU A 192 -12.27 5.91 -27.09
N HIS A 193 -11.73 4.68 -27.02
CA HIS A 193 -12.49 3.47 -27.35
C HIS A 193 -13.72 3.29 -26.45
N LEU A 194 -13.57 3.41 -25.13
CA LEU A 194 -14.68 3.19 -24.19
C LEU A 194 -15.71 4.32 -24.23
N ARG A 195 -15.31 5.59 -24.45
CA ARG A 195 -16.27 6.69 -24.69
C ARG A 195 -17.12 6.46 -25.93
N ASN A 196 -16.51 6.03 -27.03
CA ASN A 196 -17.22 5.79 -28.28
C ASN A 196 -18.19 4.59 -28.17
N ASN A 197 -17.85 3.57 -27.38
CA ASN A 197 -18.69 2.37 -27.20
C ASN A 197 -19.74 2.47 -26.07
N PHE A 198 -19.53 3.35 -25.07
CA PHE A 198 -20.37 3.46 -23.88
C PHE A 198 -20.61 4.94 -23.51
N ALA A 199 -21.05 5.75 -24.48
CA ALA A 199 -21.29 7.18 -24.31
C ALA A 199 -22.35 7.54 -23.24
N ASN A 200 -23.16 6.58 -22.81
CA ASN A 200 -24.09 6.72 -21.67
C ASN A 200 -23.38 6.66 -20.29
N ILE A 201 -22.20 6.04 -20.21
CA ILE A 201 -21.44 5.82 -18.96
C ILE A 201 -20.26 6.81 -18.87
N PHE A 202 -19.58 7.09 -19.98
CA PHE A 202 -18.44 8.03 -20.00
C PHE A 202 -18.82 9.43 -20.51
N ARG A 203 -20.08 9.82 -20.26
CA ARG A 203 -20.74 11.02 -20.79
C ARG A 203 -20.02 12.31 -20.36
N ASP A 204 -19.73 12.42 -19.07
CA ASP A 204 -19.16 13.63 -18.44
C ASP A 204 -17.62 13.65 -18.42
N LYS A 205 -17.02 13.37 -19.59
CA LYS A 205 -15.56 13.46 -19.85
C LYS A 205 -14.68 12.67 -18.86
N SER A 206 -15.19 11.62 -18.22
CA SER A 206 -14.40 10.75 -17.34
C SER A 206 -13.21 10.14 -18.10
N VAL A 207 -12.00 10.27 -17.54
CA VAL A 207 -10.74 9.83 -18.16
C VAL A 207 -10.35 8.48 -17.59
N VAL A 208 -10.30 7.47 -18.46
CA VAL A 208 -9.91 6.11 -18.10
C VAL A 208 -8.38 6.02 -18.20
N SER A 209 -7.70 6.38 -17.10
CA SER A 209 -6.24 6.40 -16.97
C SER A 209 -5.59 5.01 -17.02
N TYR A 210 -4.47 4.90 -17.72
CA TYR A 210 -3.48 3.84 -17.54
C TYR A 210 -2.22 4.45 -16.90
N GLY A 211 -1.52 3.67 -16.07
CA GLY A 211 -0.20 4.01 -15.53
C GLY A 211 0.60 2.74 -15.25
N SER A 212 1.91 2.74 -15.52
CA SER A 212 2.71 1.50 -15.58
C SER A 212 2.79 0.75 -14.24
N CYS A 213 2.80 1.46 -13.10
CA CYS A 213 2.66 0.87 -11.76
C CYS A 213 1.21 0.84 -11.24
N GLN A 214 0.37 1.82 -11.63
CA GLN A 214 -1.05 1.88 -11.26
C GLN A 214 -1.79 0.59 -11.65
N PHE A 215 -1.51 0.07 -12.85
CA PHE A 215 -2.21 -1.07 -13.42
C PHE A 215 -1.93 -2.41 -12.71
N PRO A 216 -0.68 -2.84 -12.46
CA PRO A 216 -0.41 -4.04 -11.65
C PRO A 216 -0.81 -3.88 -10.17
N THR A 217 -0.81 -2.65 -9.64
CA THR A 217 -1.35 -2.38 -8.29
C THR A 217 -2.84 -2.71 -8.19
N LEU A 218 -3.62 -2.33 -9.21
CA LEU A 218 -5.02 -2.76 -9.38
C LEU A 218 -5.12 -4.28 -9.63
N GLY A 219 -4.16 -4.85 -10.37
CA GLY A 219 -4.07 -6.28 -10.64
C GLY A 219 -4.09 -7.15 -9.38
N PHE A 220 -3.35 -6.78 -8.33
CA PHE A 220 -3.38 -7.49 -7.04
C PHE A 220 -4.76 -7.51 -6.37
N ILE A 221 -5.52 -6.41 -6.49
CA ILE A 221 -6.88 -6.30 -5.93
C ILE A 221 -7.85 -7.16 -6.74
N ALA A 222 -7.81 -7.08 -8.07
CA ALA A 222 -8.64 -7.87 -8.95
C ALA A 222 -8.35 -9.38 -8.80
N GLU A 223 -7.07 -9.78 -8.71
CA GLU A 223 -6.65 -11.16 -8.47
C GLU A 223 -7.14 -11.68 -7.11
N ARG A 224 -7.04 -10.89 -6.03
CA ARG A 224 -7.61 -11.27 -4.73
C ARG A 224 -9.13 -11.41 -4.80
N TYR A 225 -9.82 -10.46 -5.43
CA TYR A 225 -11.27 -10.50 -5.57
C TYR A 225 -11.76 -11.72 -6.37
N GLN A 226 -11.10 -12.04 -7.49
CA GLN A 226 -11.42 -13.22 -8.28
C GLN A 226 -11.10 -14.52 -7.53
N THR A 227 -9.98 -14.58 -6.80
CA THR A 227 -9.64 -15.72 -5.92
C THR A 227 -10.75 -15.98 -4.89
N ILE A 228 -11.42 -14.94 -4.38
CA ILE A 228 -12.55 -15.07 -3.44
C ILE A 228 -13.82 -15.52 -4.17
N LYS A 229 -14.10 -14.97 -5.35
CA LYS A 229 -15.28 -15.31 -6.16
C LYS A 229 -15.26 -16.75 -6.70
N GLU A 230 -14.08 -17.29 -6.97
CA GLU A 230 -13.85 -18.65 -7.45
C GLU A 230 -13.63 -19.68 -6.31
N PHE A 231 -13.58 -19.23 -5.06
CA PHE A 231 -13.34 -20.09 -3.91
C PHE A 231 -14.54 -21.00 -3.62
N ILE A 232 -14.33 -22.31 -3.70
CA ILE A 232 -15.30 -23.32 -3.29
C ILE A 232 -15.00 -23.72 -1.84
N SER A 233 -15.99 -23.59 -0.96
CA SER A 233 -15.87 -24.01 0.45
C SER A 233 -15.95 -25.53 0.57
N GLU A 234 -14.93 -26.14 1.17
CA GLU A 234 -14.90 -27.55 1.53
C GLU A 234 -15.17 -27.72 3.04
N THR A 235 -16.11 -28.60 3.38
CA THR A 235 -16.35 -29.03 4.76
C THR A 235 -15.23 -29.97 5.22
N PHE A 236 -14.75 -29.77 6.44
CA PHE A 236 -13.77 -30.63 7.09
C PHE A 236 -14.21 -30.95 8.52
N TRP A 237 -13.68 -32.04 9.05
CA TRP A 237 -13.91 -32.48 10.42
C TRP A 237 -12.58 -32.65 11.15
N LYS A 238 -12.56 -32.27 12.43
CA LYS A 238 -11.44 -32.50 13.34
C LYS A 238 -11.94 -33.10 14.66
N ILE A 239 -11.16 -34.00 15.25
CA ILE A 239 -11.37 -34.41 16.64
C ILE A 239 -10.85 -33.28 17.54
N SER A 240 -11.68 -32.83 18.48
CA SER A 240 -11.32 -31.86 19.53
C SER A 240 -11.30 -32.63 20.86
N MET A 241 -10.13 -32.70 21.50
CA MET A 241 -9.97 -33.29 22.83
C MET A 241 -9.94 -32.16 23.86
N LYS A 242 -10.80 -32.25 24.88
CA LYS A 242 -10.81 -31.34 26.03
C LYS A 242 -10.58 -32.12 27.32
N HIS A 243 -9.75 -31.58 28.20
CA HIS A 243 -9.52 -32.08 29.55
C HIS A 243 -9.62 -30.89 30.52
N GLU A 244 -10.43 -31.04 31.56
CA GLU A 244 -10.63 -30.03 32.59
C GLU A 244 -9.84 -30.42 33.84
N ARG A 245 -8.96 -29.54 34.31
CA ARG A 245 -8.06 -29.78 35.43
C ARG A 245 -7.70 -28.45 36.08
N GLU A 246 -7.71 -28.39 37.42
CA GLU A 246 -7.35 -27.18 38.17
C GLU A 246 -8.19 -25.96 37.71
N ASP A 247 -9.51 -26.19 37.49
CA ASP A 247 -10.50 -25.26 36.92
C ASP A 247 -10.15 -24.69 35.52
N ILE A 248 -9.18 -25.28 34.83
CA ILE A 248 -8.75 -24.89 33.47
C ILE A 248 -9.15 -25.96 32.46
N ILE A 249 -9.98 -25.58 31.48
CA ILE A 249 -10.29 -26.41 30.31
C ILE A 249 -9.16 -26.31 29.29
N VAL A 250 -8.39 -27.37 29.14
CA VAL A 250 -7.33 -27.51 28.13
C VAL A 250 -7.91 -28.16 26.87
N GLU A 251 -8.04 -27.42 25.77
CA GLU A 251 -8.21 -28.00 24.44
C GLU A 251 -6.85 -28.42 23.85
N PHE A 252 -6.72 -29.70 23.53
CA PHE A 252 -5.60 -30.26 22.78
C PHE A 252 -5.93 -30.28 21.29
N VAL A 253 -4.99 -29.84 20.46
CA VAL A 253 -5.14 -29.84 19.00
C VAL A 253 -4.72 -31.19 18.45
N TRP A 254 -5.61 -31.87 17.73
CA TRP A 254 -5.32 -33.12 17.04
C TRP A 254 -4.16 -32.96 16.05
N ASP A 255 -3.15 -33.85 16.10
CA ASP A 255 -1.92 -33.69 15.31
C ASP A 255 -2.16 -33.84 13.80
N ARG A 256 -3.24 -34.52 13.36
CA ARG A 256 -3.70 -34.53 11.96
C ARG A 256 -4.38 -33.23 11.50
N GLN A 257 -4.64 -32.31 12.42
CA GLN A 257 -5.33 -31.01 12.25
C GLN A 257 -6.81 -31.13 11.82
N ARG A 258 -7.09 -31.74 10.66
CA ARG A 258 -8.43 -31.91 10.06
C ARG A 258 -8.38 -32.91 8.90
N LEU A 259 -9.49 -33.58 8.60
CA LEU A 259 -9.69 -34.36 7.38
C LEU A 259 -10.97 -33.93 6.66
N PHE A 260 -11.08 -34.23 5.37
CA PHE A 260 -12.20 -33.85 4.49
C PHE A 260 -13.17 -35.03 4.23
N ASP A 261 -13.08 -36.08 5.05
CA ASP A 261 -13.97 -37.24 5.03
C ASP A 261 -14.51 -37.45 6.44
N ARG A 262 -15.83 -37.41 6.59
CA ARG A 262 -16.50 -37.50 7.91
C ARG A 262 -16.41 -38.91 8.49
N ASP A 263 -16.51 -39.93 7.64
CA ASP A 263 -16.67 -41.31 8.09
C ASP A 263 -15.30 -41.91 8.45
N VAL A 264 -14.23 -41.47 7.78
CA VAL A 264 -12.84 -41.69 8.25
C VAL A 264 -12.60 -41.01 9.61
N VAL A 265 -13.11 -39.80 9.84
CA VAL A 265 -12.97 -39.13 11.16
C VAL A 265 -13.82 -39.81 12.23
N GLN A 266 -14.97 -40.40 11.88
CA GLN A 266 -15.76 -41.22 12.80
C GLN A 266 -14.96 -42.46 13.23
N VAL A 267 -14.43 -43.26 12.30
CA VAL A 267 -13.61 -44.45 12.63
C VAL A 267 -12.39 -44.10 13.50
N LEU A 268 -11.79 -42.93 13.32
CA LEU A 268 -10.69 -42.45 14.17
C LEU A 268 -11.14 -41.91 15.53
N LEU A 269 -12.39 -41.44 15.68
CA LEU A 269 -12.98 -41.15 16.99
C LEU A 269 -13.28 -42.46 17.72
N ASP A 270 -13.88 -43.44 17.04
CA ASP A 270 -14.31 -44.70 17.62
C ASP A 270 -13.10 -45.46 18.25
N ASP A 271 -11.94 -45.51 17.55
CA ASP A 271 -10.66 -46.02 18.09
C ASP A 271 -10.16 -45.27 19.35
N CYS A 272 -10.44 -43.97 19.46
CA CYS A 272 -10.10 -43.18 20.64
C CYS A 272 -11.09 -43.38 21.80
N GLU A 273 -12.36 -43.68 21.53
CA GLU A 273 -13.37 -43.97 22.55
C GLU A 273 -13.23 -45.39 23.10
N GLU A 274 -12.87 -46.38 22.25
CA GLU A 274 -12.54 -47.74 22.69
C GLU A 274 -11.32 -47.78 23.63
N ALA A 275 -10.35 -46.88 23.45
CA ALA A 275 -9.12 -46.82 24.23
C ALA A 275 -9.33 -46.42 25.72
N ARG A 276 -10.36 -45.62 26.03
CA ARG A 276 -10.79 -45.14 27.38
C ARG A 276 -9.77 -44.35 28.22
N GLU A 277 -8.48 -44.45 27.94
CA GLU A 277 -7.40 -43.75 28.65
C GLU A 277 -6.57 -42.93 27.67
N ALA A 278 -6.28 -41.69 28.06
CA ALA A 278 -5.42 -40.80 27.31
C ALA A 278 -4.04 -40.70 28.00
N ARG A 279 -2.98 -41.17 27.34
CA ARG A 279 -1.60 -41.23 27.90
C ARG A 279 -0.80 -40.00 27.50
N VAL A 280 -0.25 -39.28 28.47
CA VAL A 280 0.75 -38.22 28.23
C VAL A 280 2.04 -38.85 27.69
N LEU A 281 2.40 -38.50 26.45
CA LEU A 281 3.60 -38.99 25.77
C LEU A 281 4.84 -38.16 26.10
N SER A 282 4.70 -36.83 26.15
CA SER A 282 5.81 -35.92 26.44
C SER A 282 5.36 -34.57 27.00
N VAL A 283 6.20 -33.95 27.83
CA VAL A 283 5.97 -32.64 28.47
C VAL A 283 7.18 -31.75 28.26
N ILE A 284 7.27 -31.17 27.06
CA ILE A 284 8.44 -30.40 26.62
C ILE A 284 8.29 -28.94 27.02
N LYS A 285 9.10 -28.50 28.00
CA LYS A 285 9.32 -27.09 28.34
C LYS A 285 10.56 -26.55 27.64
N LYS A 286 10.47 -25.34 27.06
CA LYS A 286 11.62 -24.67 26.42
C LYS A 286 11.50 -23.14 26.44
N PRO A 287 12.63 -22.41 26.43
CA PRO A 287 12.61 -20.96 26.24
C PRO A 287 11.96 -20.56 24.91
N LYS A 288 11.22 -19.45 24.95
CA LYS A 288 10.50 -18.87 23.82
C LYS A 288 10.61 -17.35 23.90
N ASN A 289 11.26 -16.75 22.92
CA ASN A 289 11.36 -15.30 22.83
C ASN A 289 10.29 -14.76 21.86
N LYS A 290 9.76 -13.58 22.16
CA LYS A 290 9.10 -12.72 21.18
C LYS A 290 10.04 -11.56 20.85
N TRP A 291 10.56 -11.57 19.63
CA TRP A 291 11.55 -10.60 19.18
C TRP A 291 10.99 -9.17 19.11
N ARG A 292 11.80 -8.20 19.56
CA ARG A 292 11.51 -6.77 19.44
C ARG A 292 11.48 -6.32 17.96
N PRO A 293 10.87 -5.18 17.61
CA PRO A 293 10.86 -4.69 16.23
C PRO A 293 12.27 -4.51 15.66
N VAL A 294 12.42 -4.62 14.35
CA VAL A 294 13.62 -4.20 13.60
C VAL A 294 13.65 -2.67 13.54
N ALA A 295 14.75 -2.01 13.16
CA ALA A 295 14.73 -0.57 12.91
C ALA A 295 13.77 -0.18 11.76
N LEU A 296 13.15 0.99 11.85
CA LEU A 296 11.98 1.38 11.05
C LEU A 296 12.36 1.90 9.66
N ASP A 297 11.92 1.23 8.59
CA ASP A 297 11.91 1.77 7.23
C ASP A 297 10.51 2.32 6.86
N THR A 298 10.40 3.01 5.71
CA THR A 298 9.13 3.61 5.26
C THR A 298 8.04 2.55 5.07
N VAL A 299 8.40 1.37 4.57
CA VAL A 299 7.44 0.30 4.25
C VAL A 299 6.79 -0.23 5.52
N GLU A 300 7.56 -0.53 6.56
CA GLU A 300 7.00 -0.90 7.86
C GLU A 300 6.25 0.26 8.53
N LEU A 301 6.67 1.52 8.37
CA LEU A 301 5.91 2.68 8.88
C LEU A 301 4.50 2.75 8.26
N GLU A 302 4.37 2.71 6.93
CA GLU A 302 3.07 2.72 6.24
C GLU A 302 2.21 1.51 6.68
N LYS A 303 2.78 0.31 6.65
CA LYS A 303 2.08 -0.94 6.99
C LYS A 303 1.60 -0.99 8.44
N LEU A 304 2.37 -0.44 9.38
CA LEU A 304 2.02 -0.41 10.79
C LEU A 304 1.07 0.74 11.13
N ALA A 305 1.19 1.90 10.48
CA ALA A 305 0.22 2.99 10.63
C ALA A 305 -1.19 2.55 10.19
N VAL A 306 -1.32 1.91 9.02
CA VAL A 306 -2.60 1.32 8.57
C VAL A 306 -3.14 0.29 9.56
N ARG A 307 -2.31 -0.66 10.02
CA ARG A 307 -2.78 -1.76 10.87
C ARG A 307 -3.10 -1.32 12.30
N LYS A 308 -2.25 -0.48 12.90
CA LYS A 308 -2.24 -0.13 14.33
C LYS A 308 -2.87 1.24 14.63
N LEU A 309 -2.66 2.24 13.77
CA LEU A 309 -3.16 3.63 13.96
C LEU A 309 -4.41 3.96 13.12
N LYS A 310 -4.73 3.13 12.11
CA LYS A 310 -5.85 3.30 11.14
C LYS A 310 -5.70 4.49 10.18
N PHE A 311 -4.47 4.94 9.94
CA PHE A 311 -4.17 5.97 8.95
C PHE A 311 -4.01 5.33 7.57
N SER A 312 -4.39 5.99 6.49
CA SER A 312 -3.94 5.57 5.15
C SER A 312 -2.43 5.77 5.00
N ALA A 313 -1.82 5.08 4.04
CA ALA A 313 -0.40 5.28 3.70
C ALA A 313 -0.12 6.74 3.28
N LYS A 314 -1.03 7.36 2.53
CA LYS A 314 -0.90 8.75 2.08
C LYS A 314 -0.95 9.75 3.23
N GLU A 315 -1.87 9.58 4.19
CA GLU A 315 -1.91 10.40 5.41
C GLU A 315 -0.66 10.19 6.26
N THR A 316 -0.21 8.95 6.41
CA THR A 316 0.99 8.59 7.18
C THR A 316 2.21 9.35 6.66
N MET A 317 2.44 9.35 5.35
CA MET A 317 3.56 10.07 4.75
C MET A 317 3.42 11.60 4.86
N VAL A 318 2.21 12.15 4.72
CA VAL A 318 1.94 13.60 4.89
C VAL A 318 2.08 14.05 6.35
N VAL A 319 1.84 13.17 7.33
CA VAL A 319 2.12 13.45 8.75
C VAL A 319 3.62 13.34 9.04
N ALA A 320 4.28 12.28 8.58
CA ALA A 320 5.71 12.07 8.78
C ALA A 320 6.56 13.19 8.16
N GLU A 321 6.24 13.61 6.93
CA GLU A 321 6.94 14.71 6.25
C GLU A 321 6.83 16.04 7.03
N ARG A 322 5.68 16.29 7.69
CA ARG A 322 5.52 17.46 8.57
C ARG A 322 6.31 17.34 9.87
N LEU A 323 6.39 16.16 10.48
CA LEU A 323 7.23 15.92 11.66
C LEU A 323 8.72 16.13 11.33
N TYR A 324 9.17 15.66 10.18
CA TYR A 324 10.53 15.89 9.66
C TYR A 324 10.82 17.38 9.39
N ASN A 325 9.91 18.10 8.68
CA ASN A 325 10.07 19.53 8.42
C ASN A 325 10.10 20.40 9.70
N LYS A 326 9.51 19.90 10.80
CA LYS A 326 9.55 20.48 12.14
C LYS A 326 10.76 20.03 12.98
N GLY A 327 11.60 19.11 12.49
CA GLY A 327 12.79 18.60 13.19
C GLY A 327 12.50 17.56 14.28
N TYR A 328 11.35 16.89 14.27
CA TYR A 328 10.97 15.88 15.28
C TYR A 328 11.41 14.45 14.95
N ILE A 329 11.51 14.10 13.66
CA ILE A 329 11.95 12.76 13.21
C ILE A 329 12.95 12.88 12.05
N SER A 330 13.77 11.85 11.86
CA SER A 330 14.62 11.72 10.67
C SER A 330 13.78 11.59 9.40
N TYR A 331 14.44 11.75 8.24
CA TYR A 331 13.77 11.75 6.95
C TYR A 331 12.94 10.48 6.71
N PRO A 332 11.62 10.59 6.41
CA PRO A 332 10.71 9.45 6.47
C PRO A 332 10.64 8.61 5.18
N ARG A 333 11.40 8.96 4.14
CA ARG A 333 11.54 8.18 2.89
C ARG A 333 12.92 7.52 2.88
N THR A 334 12.98 6.26 3.33
CA THR A 334 14.22 5.49 3.41
C THR A 334 13.93 3.99 3.28
N GLU A 335 14.80 3.27 2.56
CA GLU A 335 14.82 1.81 2.54
C GLU A 335 15.68 1.24 3.69
N THR A 336 16.36 2.09 4.47
CA THR A 336 17.28 1.68 5.53
C THR A 336 16.58 1.21 6.80
N ASN A 337 16.73 -0.08 7.12
CA ASN A 337 16.28 -0.68 8.38
C ASN A 337 17.46 -1.09 9.29
N LYS A 338 18.56 -0.34 9.23
CA LYS A 338 19.78 -0.55 10.02
C LYS A 338 20.44 0.78 10.38
N PHE A 339 20.67 1.03 11.67
CA PHE A 339 21.39 2.23 12.12
C PHE A 339 22.88 2.18 11.74
N PRO A 340 23.50 3.32 11.36
CA PRO A 340 24.95 3.44 11.18
C PRO A 340 25.72 3.09 12.46
N LYS A 341 26.96 2.60 12.33
CA LYS A 341 27.80 2.18 13.47
C LYS A 341 28.35 3.34 14.31
N ASP A 342 28.45 4.51 13.68
CA ASP A 342 28.99 5.78 14.16
C ASP A 342 27.89 6.69 14.75
N MET A 343 26.62 6.29 14.67
CA MET A 343 25.49 7.04 15.19
C MET A 343 25.32 6.81 16.70
N ASP A 344 25.53 7.84 17.51
CA ASP A 344 25.25 7.77 18.95
C ASP A 344 23.74 7.80 19.23
N LEU A 345 23.16 6.61 19.32
CA LEU A 345 21.74 6.40 19.62
C LEU A 345 21.38 6.83 21.06
N ASN A 346 22.34 6.95 21.97
CA ASN A 346 22.09 7.33 23.36
C ASN A 346 21.60 8.78 23.44
N ILE A 347 22.14 9.71 22.62
CA ILE A 347 21.68 11.11 22.55
C ILE A 347 20.18 11.21 22.28
N TYR A 348 19.66 10.37 21.37
CA TYR A 348 18.24 10.35 21.01
C TYR A 348 17.36 9.67 22.08
N VAL A 349 17.90 8.65 22.79
CA VAL A 349 17.20 8.02 23.93
C VAL A 349 17.14 8.95 25.14
N GLN A 350 18.24 9.63 25.47
CA GLN A 350 18.33 10.58 26.59
C GLN A 350 17.28 11.69 26.49
N GLN A 351 17.02 12.20 25.28
CA GLN A 351 15.96 13.19 25.07
C GLN A 351 14.56 12.66 25.42
N GLN A 352 14.32 11.36 25.36
CA GLN A 352 13.01 10.76 25.65
C GLN A 352 12.79 10.44 27.14
N THR A 353 13.81 10.57 28.00
CA THR A 353 13.71 10.23 29.44
C THR A 353 12.78 11.15 30.22
N VAL A 354 12.51 12.36 29.70
CA VAL A 354 11.62 13.36 30.32
C VAL A 354 10.12 13.11 30.05
N SER A 355 9.78 12.06 29.30
CA SER A 355 8.38 11.72 28.98
C SER A 355 7.67 11.06 30.17
N GLY A 356 6.51 11.60 30.58
CA GLY A 356 5.63 10.94 31.55
C GLY A 356 4.97 9.64 31.05
N GLU A 357 5.15 9.27 29.78
CA GLU A 357 4.50 8.11 29.14
C GLU A 357 5.46 6.96 28.76
N TRP A 358 6.78 7.20 28.80
CA TRP A 358 7.83 6.23 28.47
C TRP A 358 9.22 6.57 29.02
N GLY A 359 9.34 7.62 29.85
CA GLY A 359 10.62 8.17 30.32
C GLY A 359 11.43 7.15 31.12
N ASP A 360 10.79 6.41 32.02
CA ASP A 360 11.43 5.36 32.83
C ASP A 360 12.02 4.25 31.95
N PHE A 361 11.28 3.81 30.92
CA PHE A 361 11.78 2.82 29.95
C PHE A 361 12.92 3.38 29.08
N ALA A 362 12.89 4.67 28.74
CA ALA A 362 14.02 5.32 28.07
C ALA A 362 15.26 5.39 28.99
N GLN A 363 15.07 5.60 30.31
CA GLN A 363 16.17 5.53 31.29
C GLN A 363 16.73 4.10 31.40
N GLU A 364 15.88 3.05 31.40
CA GLU A 364 16.34 1.65 31.34
C GLU A 364 17.18 1.36 30.09
N VAL A 365 16.73 1.79 28.91
CA VAL A 365 17.47 1.59 27.64
C VAL A 365 18.79 2.37 27.65
N ALA A 366 18.81 3.59 28.17
CA ALA A 366 20.02 4.40 28.31
C ALA A 366 21.03 3.77 29.28
N ALA A 367 20.57 3.30 30.46
CA ALA A 367 21.41 2.67 31.48
C ALA A 367 21.96 1.31 31.05
N ARG A 368 21.20 0.54 30.24
CA ARG A 368 21.64 -0.72 29.63
C ARG A 368 22.58 -0.51 28.43
N GLY A 369 22.49 0.64 27.77
CA GLY A 369 23.08 0.91 26.47
C GLY A 369 22.13 0.51 25.32
N PRO A 370 21.87 1.39 24.34
CA PRO A 370 21.03 1.08 23.18
C PRO A 370 21.51 -0.15 22.37
N ASN A 371 20.63 -1.13 22.19
CA ASN A 371 20.91 -2.38 21.47
C ASN A 371 19.98 -2.54 20.25
N PRO A 372 20.20 -1.78 19.15
CA PRO A 372 19.33 -1.77 17.98
C PRO A 372 19.22 -3.15 17.31
N ARG A 373 17.99 -3.62 17.12
CA ARG A 373 17.71 -4.75 16.23
C ARG A 373 17.79 -4.29 14.76
N ASN A 374 18.99 -4.29 14.21
CA ASN A 374 19.23 -3.95 12.81
C ASN A 374 18.75 -5.05 11.85
N GLY A 375 18.24 -4.62 10.70
CA GLY A 375 17.91 -5.45 9.54
C GLY A 375 19.06 -5.54 8.54
N SER A 376 18.70 -5.63 7.25
CA SER A 376 19.65 -5.89 6.15
C SER A 376 19.57 -4.91 4.98
N LYS A 377 18.54 -4.05 4.90
CA LYS A 377 18.42 -3.03 3.85
C LYS A 377 19.16 -1.75 4.26
N THR A 378 19.79 -1.08 3.29
CA THR A 378 20.18 0.33 3.36
C THR A 378 20.13 0.98 1.99
N ASP A 379 19.92 2.30 1.96
CA ASP A 379 20.01 3.18 0.80
C ASP A 379 21.33 3.98 0.76
N ASP A 380 22.21 3.78 1.75
CA ASP A 380 23.48 4.52 1.96
C ASP A 380 23.34 6.06 2.04
N ALA A 381 22.11 6.58 2.22
CA ALA A 381 21.78 8.01 2.23
C ALA A 381 21.10 8.46 3.53
N HIS A 382 20.27 7.61 4.15
CA HIS A 382 19.50 7.94 5.35
C HIS A 382 19.59 6.86 6.43
N PRO A 383 19.61 7.24 7.72
CA PRO A 383 19.39 6.30 8.82
C PRO A 383 17.89 5.91 8.88
N PRO A 384 17.53 4.84 9.63
CA PRO A 384 16.14 4.46 9.87
C PRO A 384 15.30 5.61 10.45
N ILE A 385 13.97 5.49 10.35
CA ILE A 385 13.02 6.49 10.87
C ILE A 385 13.03 6.46 12.40
N HIS A 386 13.50 7.55 13.04
CA HIS A 386 13.67 7.67 14.49
C HIS A 386 13.40 9.10 14.98
N PRO A 387 13.10 9.31 16.28
CA PRO A 387 12.86 10.63 16.84
C PRO A 387 14.17 11.41 17.06
N LEU A 388 14.19 12.68 16.66
CA LEU A 388 15.33 13.59 16.76
C LEU A 388 15.27 14.51 17.99
N LYS A 389 14.04 14.94 18.34
CA LYS A 389 13.73 15.88 19.44
C LYS A 389 12.57 15.31 20.24
N PHE A 390 12.58 15.48 21.57
CA PHE A 390 11.39 15.30 22.40
C PHE A 390 10.23 16.23 21.98
N ALA A 391 9.00 15.77 22.17
CA ALA A 391 7.78 16.52 21.93
C ALA A 391 6.71 16.12 22.95
N THR A 392 5.78 17.02 23.20
CA THR A 392 4.59 16.80 24.04
C THR A 392 3.29 16.82 23.21
N ALA A 393 2.22 16.23 23.75
CA ALA A 393 0.87 16.29 23.19
C ALA A 393 0.25 17.72 23.13
N ASN A 394 0.97 18.73 23.65
CA ASN A 394 0.63 20.15 23.52
C ASN A 394 1.36 20.82 22.33
N GLU A 395 2.53 20.31 21.93
CA GLU A 395 3.30 20.81 20.77
C GLU A 395 2.88 20.13 19.45
N LEU A 396 2.52 18.84 19.52
CA LEU A 396 2.00 18.03 18.43
C LEU A 396 0.60 17.56 18.81
N ILE A 397 -0.37 17.65 17.90
CA ILE A 397 -1.79 17.42 18.19
C ILE A 397 -2.39 16.44 17.18
N GLY A 398 -3.28 15.56 17.65
CA GLY A 398 -4.03 14.63 16.83
C GLY A 398 -3.12 13.66 16.07
N LEU A 399 -3.23 13.62 14.73
CA LEU A 399 -2.46 12.70 13.88
C LEU A 399 -0.94 12.88 14.04
N GLU A 400 -0.45 14.11 14.23
CA GLU A 400 0.97 14.38 14.43
C GLU A 400 1.50 13.78 15.74
N TRP A 401 0.73 13.88 16.83
CA TRP A 401 1.07 13.23 18.10
C TRP A 401 1.04 11.71 17.97
N SER A 402 -0.04 11.17 17.41
CA SER A 402 -0.24 9.72 17.29
C SER A 402 0.84 9.02 16.47
N LEU A 403 1.35 9.66 15.41
CA LEU A 403 2.47 9.11 14.64
C LEU A 403 3.83 9.30 15.34
N TYR A 404 4.03 10.45 16.00
CA TYR A 404 5.25 10.71 16.78
C TYR A 404 5.38 9.73 17.96
N GLU A 405 4.32 9.54 18.76
CA GLU A 405 4.26 8.53 19.84
C GLU A 405 4.61 7.15 19.29
N PHE A 406 3.99 6.75 18.17
CA PHE A 406 4.26 5.46 17.55
C PHE A 406 5.74 5.29 17.19
N ILE A 407 6.34 6.29 16.53
CA ILE A 407 7.76 6.27 16.13
C ILE A 407 8.68 6.22 17.36
N VAL A 408 8.40 6.98 18.41
CA VAL A 408 9.20 6.95 19.65
C VAL A 408 9.10 5.59 20.35
N ARG A 409 7.88 5.06 20.54
CA ARG A 409 7.69 3.75 21.18
C ARG A 409 8.31 2.61 20.36
N TYR A 410 8.26 2.69 19.03
CA TYR A 410 8.90 1.74 18.12
C TYR A 410 10.43 1.81 18.20
N PHE A 411 11.00 3.02 18.23
CA PHE A 411 12.42 3.27 18.40
C PHE A 411 12.94 2.69 19.72
N LEU A 412 12.36 3.09 20.86
CA LEU A 412 12.75 2.59 22.18
C LEU A 412 12.62 1.06 22.28
N ALA A 413 11.60 0.47 21.65
CA ALA A 413 11.44 -0.98 21.57
C ALA A 413 12.54 -1.67 20.75
N CYS A 414 12.92 -1.14 19.59
CA CYS A 414 14.00 -1.67 18.76
C CYS A 414 15.36 -1.66 19.49
N LEU A 415 15.60 -0.66 20.34
CA LEU A 415 16.81 -0.49 21.13
C LEU A 415 16.85 -1.32 22.43
N SER A 416 15.75 -1.94 22.84
CA SER A 416 15.64 -2.67 24.11
C SER A 416 15.95 -4.17 23.93
N VAL A 417 15.32 -5.04 24.72
CA VAL A 417 15.47 -6.50 24.67
C VAL A 417 14.22 -7.20 24.16
N ASP A 418 14.40 -8.38 23.58
CA ASP A 418 13.30 -9.28 23.22
C ASP A 418 12.57 -9.75 24.47
N ALA A 419 11.24 -9.90 24.40
CA ALA A 419 10.45 -10.48 25.48
C ALA A 419 10.75 -11.99 25.59
N LYS A 420 10.77 -12.53 26.82
CA LYS A 420 11.13 -13.92 27.12
C LYS A 420 10.01 -14.63 27.87
N GLY A 421 9.94 -15.94 27.71
CA GLY A 421 8.98 -16.80 28.38
C GLY A 421 9.25 -18.28 28.11
N GLN A 422 8.40 -19.13 28.67
CA GLN A 422 8.52 -20.58 28.62
C GLN A 422 7.36 -21.17 27.82
N GLU A 423 7.63 -21.71 26.62
CA GLU A 423 6.65 -22.49 25.85
C GLU A 423 6.62 -23.91 26.41
N THR A 424 5.48 -24.31 26.97
CA THR A 424 5.23 -25.68 27.43
C THR A 424 4.36 -26.40 26.41
N LYS A 425 4.78 -27.58 25.96
CA LYS A 425 3.99 -28.46 25.09
C LYS A 425 3.72 -29.79 25.79
N VAL A 426 2.46 -30.20 25.78
CA VAL A 426 2.01 -31.49 26.30
C VAL A 426 1.43 -32.27 25.13
N GLN A 427 2.03 -33.40 24.78
CA GLN A 427 1.49 -34.32 23.77
C GLN A 427 0.86 -35.52 24.47
N VAL A 428 -0.36 -35.88 24.06
CA VAL A 428 -1.17 -36.96 24.62
C VAL A 428 -1.58 -37.89 23.48
N ARG A 429 -1.68 -39.20 23.76
CA ARG A 429 -2.24 -40.20 22.86
C ARG A 429 -3.56 -40.72 23.38
N VAL A 430 -4.53 -40.89 22.49
CA VAL A 430 -5.77 -41.62 22.72
C VAL A 430 -5.93 -42.61 21.57
N GLY A 431 -6.12 -43.90 21.85
CA GLY A 431 -6.05 -44.95 20.82
C GLY A 431 -4.74 -44.87 20.04
N ASN A 432 -4.84 -44.78 18.72
CA ASN A 432 -3.71 -44.59 17.82
C ASN A 432 -3.41 -43.11 17.48
N GLU A 433 -4.24 -42.17 17.93
CA GLU A 433 -4.17 -40.75 17.58
C GLU A 433 -3.45 -39.89 18.64
N ASN A 434 -2.72 -38.87 18.18
CA ASN A 434 -1.98 -37.96 19.06
C ASN A 434 -2.59 -36.54 19.02
N PHE A 435 -2.56 -35.87 20.16
CA PHE A 435 -3.11 -34.54 20.39
C PHE A 435 -2.12 -33.68 21.17
N THR A 436 -1.91 -32.44 20.73
CA THR A 436 -0.93 -31.51 21.31
C THR A 436 -1.61 -30.29 21.93
N ALA A 437 -1.43 -30.09 23.24
CA ALA A 437 -1.64 -28.80 23.88
C ALA A 437 -0.35 -27.97 23.82
N SER A 438 -0.50 -26.65 23.81
CA SER A 438 0.62 -25.72 23.97
C SER A 438 0.18 -24.55 24.83
N GLY A 439 1.05 -24.16 25.76
CA GLY A 439 0.92 -23.05 26.67
C GLY A 439 2.18 -22.19 26.70
N LEU A 440 2.07 -21.03 27.34
CA LEU A 440 3.11 -20.02 27.46
C LEU A 440 2.99 -19.34 28.82
N VAL A 441 4.13 -19.14 29.48
CA VAL A 441 4.28 -18.22 30.61
C VAL A 441 5.32 -17.17 30.24
N ILE A 442 5.01 -15.89 30.36
CA ILE A 442 5.92 -14.77 30.10
C ILE A 442 6.77 -14.53 31.36
N GLU A 443 8.08 -14.54 31.17
CA GLU A 443 9.09 -14.37 32.24
C GLU A 443 9.64 -12.93 32.25
N ASP A 444 9.70 -12.28 31.09
CA ASP A 444 10.22 -10.93 30.89
C ASP A 444 9.48 -10.27 29.71
N TYR A 445 8.78 -9.16 29.95
CA TYR A 445 8.03 -8.46 28.91
C TYR A 445 8.93 -7.67 27.95
N GLY A 446 10.18 -7.34 28.31
CA GLY A 446 11.14 -6.63 27.46
C GLY A 446 10.54 -5.42 26.75
N TYR A 447 10.66 -5.38 25.42
CA TYR A 447 10.13 -4.31 24.57
C TYR A 447 8.61 -4.06 24.68
N LEU A 448 7.83 -5.02 25.18
CA LEU A 448 6.37 -4.89 25.28
C LEU A 448 5.95 -3.84 26.32
N ASN A 449 6.80 -3.53 27.31
CA ASN A 449 6.55 -2.50 28.32
C ASN A 449 6.36 -1.10 27.71
N VAL A 450 7.03 -0.80 26.59
CA VAL A 450 6.86 0.49 25.89
C VAL A 450 5.93 0.41 24.66
N TYR A 451 5.90 -0.74 23.97
CA TYR A 451 5.30 -0.88 22.64
C TYR A 451 3.91 -1.56 22.67
N LYS A 452 2.96 -0.84 23.29
CA LYS A 452 1.53 -1.19 23.47
C LYS A 452 0.77 -1.73 22.25
N TYR A 453 1.29 -1.50 21.03
CA TYR A 453 0.67 -1.94 19.78
C TYR A 453 0.80 -3.46 19.53
N ASP A 454 1.68 -4.14 20.26
CA ASP A 454 1.99 -5.55 20.06
C ASP A 454 1.61 -6.38 21.29
N LYS A 455 0.77 -7.40 21.08
CA LYS A 455 0.30 -8.24 22.18
C LYS A 455 1.14 -9.51 22.31
N TRP A 456 1.34 -9.93 23.55
CA TRP A 456 1.77 -11.26 23.96
C TRP A 456 1.01 -11.55 25.25
N SER A 457 0.61 -12.79 25.49
CA SER A 457 -0.31 -13.11 26.58
C SER A 457 -0.06 -14.53 27.06
N ASP A 458 -0.15 -14.70 28.37
CA ASP A 458 -0.02 -16.01 29.01
C ASP A 458 -1.13 -16.96 28.55
N LYS A 459 -0.75 -18.23 28.44
CA LYS A 459 -1.68 -19.36 28.35
C LYS A 459 -1.12 -20.45 29.24
N ILE A 460 -1.40 -20.33 30.53
CA ILE A 460 -1.01 -21.32 31.54
C ILE A 460 -1.66 -22.67 31.18
N LEU A 461 -0.91 -23.76 31.37
CA LEU A 461 -1.45 -25.11 31.41
C LEU A 461 -1.30 -25.63 32.85
N PRO A 462 -2.26 -26.42 33.36
CA PRO A 462 -2.07 -27.29 34.53
C PRO A 462 -0.80 -28.14 34.41
N SER A 463 -0.34 -28.70 35.53
CA SER A 463 0.79 -29.64 35.48
C SER A 463 0.40 -30.96 34.79
N TYR A 464 1.33 -31.54 34.03
CA TYR A 464 1.22 -32.87 33.43
C TYR A 464 2.59 -33.56 33.55
N HIS A 465 2.59 -34.88 33.63
CA HIS A 465 3.79 -35.70 33.78
C HIS A 465 3.87 -36.75 32.67
N GLU A 466 5.07 -37.12 32.24
CA GLU A 466 5.22 -38.13 31.17
C GLU A 466 4.80 -39.51 31.66
N ASN A 467 4.04 -40.24 30.83
CA ASN A 467 3.34 -41.50 31.15
C ASN A 467 2.15 -41.38 32.10
N GLU A 468 1.73 -40.16 32.48
CA GLU A 468 0.47 -39.94 33.20
C GLU A 468 -0.73 -40.42 32.36
N LEU A 469 -1.72 -41.02 33.02
CA LEU A 469 -2.95 -41.53 32.40
C LEU A 469 -4.12 -40.62 32.80
N ILE A 470 -4.83 -40.11 31.81
CA ILE A 470 -5.98 -39.22 31.96
C ILE A 470 -7.23 -40.03 31.58
N THR A 471 -8.14 -40.22 32.54
CA THR A 471 -9.40 -40.97 32.37
C THR A 471 -10.64 -40.06 32.23
N SER A 472 -10.52 -38.79 32.61
CA SER A 472 -11.58 -37.78 32.48
C SER A 472 -11.25 -36.83 31.34
N TYR A 473 -11.77 -37.09 30.14
CA TYR A 473 -11.61 -36.22 28.99
C TYR A 473 -12.85 -36.30 28.09
N GLN A 474 -13.08 -35.26 27.30
CA GLN A 474 -14.14 -35.20 26.31
C GLN A 474 -13.52 -35.23 24.91
N LEU A 475 -13.92 -36.20 24.09
CA LEU A 475 -13.72 -36.17 22.65
C LEU A 475 -15.01 -35.70 21.97
N GLN A 476 -14.85 -34.99 20.87
CA GLN A 476 -15.96 -34.62 19.99
C GLN A 476 -15.45 -34.38 18.58
N ILE A 477 -16.20 -34.83 17.57
CA ILE A 477 -16.01 -34.37 16.20
C ILE A 477 -16.57 -32.95 16.10
N THR A 478 -15.72 -32.03 15.66
CA THR A 478 -16.11 -30.65 15.33
C THR A 478 -16.01 -30.45 13.83
N GLU A 479 -17.11 -30.00 13.24
CA GLU A 479 -17.20 -29.62 11.83
C GLU A 479 -16.69 -28.19 11.63
N GLY A 480 -16.04 -27.94 10.49
CA GLY A 480 -15.64 -26.63 10.04
C GLY A 480 -15.71 -26.54 8.52
N GLN A 481 -15.62 -25.32 8.00
CA GLN A 481 -15.55 -25.06 6.56
C GLN A 481 -14.34 -24.21 6.24
N THR A 482 -13.64 -24.54 5.15
CA THR A 482 -12.54 -23.71 4.64
C THR A 482 -13.06 -22.32 4.29
N GLN A 483 -12.37 -21.27 4.71
CA GLN A 483 -12.78 -19.89 4.43
C GLN A 483 -11.97 -19.31 3.26
N PRO A 484 -12.57 -18.47 2.39
CA PRO A 484 -11.84 -17.74 1.36
C PRO A 484 -10.81 -16.78 1.99
N PRO A 485 -9.77 -16.38 1.25
CA PRO A 485 -8.85 -15.34 1.71
C PRO A 485 -9.59 -14.00 1.88
N GLN A 486 -9.16 -13.15 2.82
CA GLN A 486 -9.76 -11.82 2.99
C GLN A 486 -9.34 -10.86 1.86
N LEU A 487 -10.16 -9.86 1.56
CA LEU A 487 -9.78 -8.73 0.70
C LEU A 487 -8.57 -7.97 1.27
N LEU A 488 -7.74 -7.39 0.40
CA LEU A 488 -6.54 -6.63 0.78
C LEU A 488 -6.93 -5.33 1.48
N ASN A 489 -6.30 -4.99 2.61
CA ASN A 489 -6.20 -3.59 3.07
C ASN A 489 -4.93 -2.94 2.48
N GLU A 490 -4.71 -1.64 2.72
CA GLU A 490 -3.52 -0.93 2.22
C GLU A 490 -2.19 -1.58 2.67
N ALA A 491 -2.06 -2.05 3.91
CA ALA A 491 -0.84 -2.70 4.38
C ALA A 491 -0.58 -4.07 3.73
N ASP A 492 -1.63 -4.77 3.30
CA ASP A 492 -1.50 -6.03 2.57
C ASP A 492 -1.20 -5.80 1.09
N LEU A 493 -1.66 -4.68 0.52
CA LEU A 493 -1.33 -4.25 -0.83
C LEU A 493 0.13 -3.76 -0.93
N ILE A 494 0.57 -2.91 0.01
CA ILE A 494 1.99 -2.49 0.12
C ILE A 494 2.90 -3.71 0.29
N ALA A 495 2.50 -4.69 1.11
CA ALA A 495 3.26 -5.93 1.28
C ALA A 495 3.32 -6.82 0.02
N LEU A 496 2.42 -6.64 -0.96
CA LEU A 496 2.54 -7.27 -2.28
C LEU A 496 3.43 -6.42 -3.20
N MET A 497 3.33 -5.10 -3.15
CA MET A 497 4.14 -4.18 -3.97
C MET A 497 5.64 -4.29 -3.65
N ASP A 498 6.05 -4.17 -2.37
CA ASP A 498 7.44 -4.37 -1.90
C ASP A 498 7.95 -5.78 -2.22
N LYS A 499 7.12 -6.82 -2.01
CA LYS A 499 7.46 -8.22 -2.35
C LYS A 499 7.76 -8.42 -3.85
N TYR A 500 7.06 -7.71 -4.73
CA TYR A 500 7.21 -7.83 -6.18
C TYR A 500 8.05 -6.71 -6.80
N GLY A 501 8.63 -5.80 -6.00
CA GLY A 501 9.55 -4.76 -6.48
C GLY A 501 8.91 -3.66 -7.31
N ILE A 502 7.66 -3.26 -7.02
CA ILE A 502 6.98 -2.13 -7.70
C ILE A 502 6.60 -1.05 -6.69
N GLY A 503 6.66 0.23 -7.06
CA GLY A 503 6.39 1.32 -6.11
C GLY A 503 7.53 1.56 -5.10
N THR A 504 8.75 1.21 -5.49
CA THR A 504 9.99 1.45 -4.74
C THR A 504 10.24 2.94 -4.48
N ASP A 505 11.28 3.31 -3.71
CA ASP A 505 11.61 4.73 -3.47
C ASP A 505 10.46 5.52 -2.80
N ALA A 506 9.73 4.86 -1.89
CA ALA A 506 8.58 5.40 -1.15
C ALA A 506 7.41 5.94 -2.02
N THR A 507 7.14 5.30 -3.16
CA THR A 507 6.05 5.67 -4.09
C THR A 507 4.75 4.86 -3.92
N HIS A 508 4.75 3.81 -3.09
CA HIS A 508 3.57 2.97 -2.77
C HIS A 508 2.27 3.77 -2.55
N ALA A 509 2.27 4.71 -1.59
CA ALA A 509 1.09 5.51 -1.25
C ALA A 509 0.51 6.30 -2.44
N GLU A 510 1.33 6.72 -3.40
CA GLU A 510 0.86 7.47 -4.57
C GLU A 510 0.11 6.59 -5.56
N HIS A 511 0.65 5.42 -5.87
CA HIS A 511 -0.01 4.48 -6.79
C HIS A 511 -1.31 3.92 -6.19
N ILE A 512 -1.33 3.69 -4.87
CA ILE A 512 -2.53 3.31 -4.11
C ILE A 512 -3.56 4.45 -4.09
N GLU A 513 -3.15 5.70 -3.88
CA GLU A 513 -4.06 6.85 -3.94
C GLU A 513 -4.60 7.09 -5.36
N THR A 514 -3.79 6.80 -6.38
CA THR A 514 -4.19 6.93 -7.78
C THR A 514 -5.34 5.97 -8.13
N ILE A 515 -5.29 4.69 -7.74
CA ILE A 515 -6.38 3.75 -8.03
C ILE A 515 -7.69 4.07 -7.27
N LYS A 516 -7.60 4.65 -6.07
CA LYS A 516 -8.75 5.16 -5.30
C LYS A 516 -9.35 6.40 -5.96
N THR A 517 -8.53 7.40 -6.27
CA THR A 517 -8.93 8.65 -6.94
C THR A 517 -9.56 8.39 -8.32
N ARG A 518 -9.11 7.35 -9.04
CA ARG A 518 -9.67 6.91 -10.33
C ARG A 518 -10.87 5.97 -10.21
N GLN A 519 -11.35 5.69 -9.00
CA GLN A 519 -12.49 4.81 -8.70
C GLN A 519 -12.35 3.38 -9.28
N TYR A 520 -11.12 2.89 -9.43
CA TYR A 520 -10.86 1.52 -9.91
C TYR A 520 -10.92 0.50 -8.77
N ALA A 521 -10.61 0.93 -7.55
CA ALA A 521 -10.96 0.23 -6.33
C ALA A 521 -11.37 1.24 -5.26
N ALA A 522 -12.27 0.82 -4.37
CA ALA A 522 -12.69 1.57 -3.19
C ALA A 522 -12.45 0.72 -1.93
N LEU A 523 -12.35 1.36 -0.76
CA LEU A 523 -12.34 0.66 0.52
C LEU A 523 -13.78 0.39 0.97
N ASN A 524 -14.05 -0.82 1.48
CA ASN A 524 -15.28 -1.12 2.23
C ASN A 524 -15.15 -0.67 3.70
N ASP A 525 -16.20 -0.88 4.50
CA ASP A 525 -16.25 -0.50 5.91
C ASP A 525 -15.16 -1.17 6.79
N ASP A 526 -14.63 -2.34 6.39
CA ASP A 526 -13.48 -3.00 7.05
C ASP A 526 -12.12 -2.37 6.70
N GLY A 527 -12.09 -1.34 5.84
CA GLY A 527 -10.87 -0.76 5.29
C GLY A 527 -10.17 -1.66 4.26
N ARG A 528 -10.93 -2.41 3.44
CA ARG A 528 -10.40 -3.35 2.44
C ARG A 528 -10.86 -3.03 1.02
N PHE A 529 -9.97 -3.23 0.06
CA PHE A 529 -10.20 -2.94 -1.35
C PHE A 529 -11.22 -3.89 -1.98
N VAL A 530 -12.29 -3.31 -2.51
CA VAL A 530 -13.19 -3.91 -3.50
C VAL A 530 -12.91 -3.24 -4.85
N PRO A 531 -12.64 -3.99 -5.94
CA PRO A 531 -12.45 -3.42 -7.26
C PRO A 531 -13.80 -3.00 -7.87
N GLY A 532 -13.85 -1.81 -8.47
CA GLY A 532 -15.03 -1.36 -9.22
C GLY A 532 -15.17 -2.08 -10.56
N TYR A 533 -16.37 -2.11 -11.14
CA TYR A 533 -16.62 -2.81 -12.42
C TYR A 533 -15.74 -2.33 -13.57
N ILE A 534 -15.37 -1.04 -13.61
CA ILE A 534 -14.41 -0.50 -14.59
C ILE A 534 -13.01 -1.07 -14.34
N GLY A 535 -12.57 -1.16 -13.08
CA GLY A 535 -11.28 -1.73 -12.72
C GLY A 535 -11.17 -3.22 -13.09
N LEU A 536 -12.20 -4.02 -12.75
CA LEU A 536 -12.31 -5.42 -13.17
C LEU A 536 -12.30 -5.57 -14.70
N ALA A 537 -13.11 -4.77 -15.40
CA ALA A 537 -13.21 -4.82 -16.86
C ALA A 537 -11.91 -4.45 -17.58
N LEU A 538 -11.10 -3.55 -17.01
CA LEU A 538 -9.79 -3.21 -17.55
C LEU A 538 -8.79 -4.36 -17.35
N ILE A 539 -8.65 -4.89 -16.13
CA ILE A 539 -7.74 -6.02 -15.85
C ILE A 539 -8.09 -7.23 -16.73
N ASP A 540 -9.35 -7.67 -16.67
CA ASP A 540 -9.88 -8.81 -17.44
C ASP A 540 -9.79 -8.55 -18.96
N GLY A 541 -10.06 -7.32 -19.40
CA GLY A 541 -9.99 -6.92 -20.80
C GLY A 541 -8.58 -6.96 -21.40
N TYR A 542 -7.55 -6.53 -20.64
CA TYR A 542 -6.15 -6.62 -21.08
C TYR A 542 -5.57 -8.03 -20.92
N ASP A 543 -5.86 -8.74 -19.82
CA ASP A 543 -5.35 -10.10 -19.60
C ASP A 543 -5.87 -11.06 -20.69
N ARG A 544 -7.14 -10.92 -21.12
CA ARG A 544 -7.70 -11.67 -22.26
C ARG A 544 -7.01 -11.39 -23.60
N MET A 545 -6.27 -10.29 -23.76
CA MET A 545 -5.48 -10.05 -24.98
C MET A 545 -4.31 -11.03 -25.12
N GLY A 546 -3.94 -11.73 -24.03
CA GLY A 546 -2.85 -12.70 -23.98
C GLY A 546 -1.57 -12.16 -23.34
N TYR A 547 -1.62 -11.00 -22.68
CA TYR A 547 -0.46 -10.36 -22.05
C TYR A 547 -0.67 -10.28 -20.54
N ALA A 548 0.35 -10.62 -19.77
CA ALA A 548 0.34 -10.52 -18.30
C ALA A 548 0.50 -9.06 -17.83
N MET A 549 -0.24 -8.12 -18.42
CA MET A 549 -0.10 -6.68 -18.17
C MET A 549 -0.54 -6.31 -16.75
N SER A 550 -1.49 -7.08 -16.18
CA SER A 550 -1.89 -6.97 -14.76
C SER A 550 -0.82 -7.46 -13.77
N LYS A 551 0.25 -8.11 -14.23
CA LYS A 551 1.29 -8.68 -13.37
C LYS A 551 2.46 -7.71 -13.21
N PRO A 552 3.10 -7.65 -12.04
CA PRO A 552 4.08 -6.61 -11.69
C PRO A 552 5.38 -6.67 -12.50
N HIS A 553 5.68 -7.79 -13.17
CA HIS A 553 7.01 -8.11 -13.71
C HIS A 553 7.62 -7.06 -14.63
N MET A 554 6.81 -6.39 -15.47
CA MET A 554 7.33 -5.33 -16.36
C MET A 554 7.70 -4.06 -15.61
N ARG A 555 6.89 -3.64 -14.62
CA ARG A 555 7.24 -2.50 -13.77
C ARG A 555 8.40 -2.84 -12.85
N ALA A 556 8.46 -4.06 -12.32
CA ALA A 556 9.56 -4.49 -11.43
C ALA A 556 10.92 -4.51 -12.14
N ASP A 557 10.94 -4.94 -13.41
CA ASP A 557 12.11 -4.78 -14.28
C ASP A 557 12.47 -3.30 -14.46
N LEU A 558 11.52 -2.45 -14.85
CA LEU A 558 11.75 -1.00 -15.00
C LEU A 558 12.35 -0.38 -13.72
N GLU A 559 11.75 -0.59 -12.55
CA GLU A 559 12.27 -0.07 -11.26
C GLU A 559 13.71 -0.58 -10.99
N SER A 560 14.01 -1.82 -11.38
CA SER A 560 15.37 -2.36 -11.31
C SER A 560 16.33 -1.69 -12.29
N GLN A 561 15.91 -1.41 -13.54
CA GLN A 561 16.72 -0.65 -14.49
C GLN A 561 17.00 0.78 -13.99
N LEU A 562 16.01 1.43 -13.38
CA LEU A 562 16.19 2.75 -12.74
C LEU A 562 17.23 2.71 -11.62
N LYS A 563 17.24 1.64 -10.80
CA LYS A 563 18.28 1.44 -9.77
C LYS A 563 19.67 1.23 -10.38
N LEU A 564 19.78 0.60 -11.56
CA LEU A 564 21.05 0.49 -12.29
C LEU A 564 21.54 1.83 -12.85
N ILE A 565 20.65 2.76 -13.23
CA ILE A 565 21.03 4.13 -13.59
C ILE A 565 21.64 4.85 -12.36
N CYS A 566 20.98 4.81 -11.20
CA CYS A 566 21.50 5.40 -9.96
C CYS A 566 22.90 4.89 -9.61
N LEU A 567 23.14 3.58 -9.77
CA LEU A 567 24.44 2.95 -9.52
C LEU A 567 25.51 3.27 -10.59
N GLY A 568 25.13 3.93 -11.70
CA GLY A 568 26.01 4.17 -12.85
C GLY A 568 26.34 2.92 -13.67
N GLN A 569 25.51 1.88 -13.56
CA GLN A 569 25.67 0.59 -14.25
C GLN A 569 24.91 0.52 -15.59
N ARG A 570 23.93 1.42 -15.80
CA ARG A 570 23.33 1.75 -17.11
C ARG A 570 23.25 3.26 -17.29
N ASN A 571 23.17 3.72 -18.54
CA ASN A 571 22.78 5.10 -18.86
C ASN A 571 21.24 5.19 -19.03
N LYS A 572 20.72 6.41 -19.14
CA LYS A 572 19.28 6.68 -19.28
C LYS A 572 18.77 6.33 -20.66
N GLU A 573 19.53 6.65 -21.70
CA GLU A 573 19.13 6.58 -23.10
C GLU A 573 18.85 5.13 -23.56
N ASP A 574 19.68 4.18 -23.13
CA ASP A 574 19.48 2.75 -23.40
C ASP A 574 18.24 2.20 -22.69
N VAL A 575 18.00 2.60 -21.44
CA VAL A 575 16.83 2.16 -20.64
C VAL A 575 15.55 2.76 -21.20
N LEU A 576 15.55 4.05 -21.57
CA LEU A 576 14.46 4.71 -22.27
C LEU A 576 14.12 3.97 -23.55
N LYS A 577 15.11 3.71 -24.41
CA LYS A 577 14.91 3.03 -25.70
C LYS A 577 14.30 1.64 -25.52
N GLU A 578 14.93 0.79 -24.70
CA GLU A 578 14.51 -0.59 -24.46
C GLU A 578 13.06 -0.67 -23.95
N GLN A 579 12.71 0.18 -22.97
CA GLN A 579 11.38 0.15 -22.37
C GLN A 579 10.33 0.82 -23.27
N ILE A 580 10.68 1.85 -24.06
CA ILE A 580 9.80 2.42 -25.09
C ILE A 580 9.50 1.39 -26.18
N GLU A 581 10.50 0.69 -26.71
CA GLU A 581 10.32 -0.35 -27.73
C GLU A 581 9.41 -1.48 -27.22
N ARG A 582 9.65 -1.95 -25.98
CA ARG A 582 8.85 -3.00 -25.33
C ARG A 582 7.40 -2.59 -25.08
N TYR A 583 7.15 -1.39 -24.54
CA TYR A 583 5.78 -0.91 -24.30
C TYR A 583 5.05 -0.53 -25.59
N ARG A 584 5.74 -0.06 -26.64
CA ARG A 584 5.16 0.15 -27.98
C ARG A 584 4.65 -1.15 -28.59
N ALA A 585 5.46 -2.22 -28.56
CA ALA A 585 5.06 -3.51 -29.10
C ALA A 585 3.79 -4.08 -28.42
N ILE A 586 3.62 -3.83 -27.11
CA ILE A 586 2.38 -4.18 -26.40
C ILE A 586 1.23 -3.24 -26.77
N PHE A 587 1.51 -1.93 -26.93
CA PHE A 587 0.51 -0.94 -27.31
C PHE A 587 -0.11 -1.25 -28.68
N GLU A 588 0.72 -1.56 -29.68
CA GLU A 588 0.27 -1.92 -31.04
C GLU A 588 -0.68 -3.13 -31.00
N GLN A 589 -0.28 -4.17 -30.28
CA GLN A 589 -1.10 -5.37 -30.10
C GLN A 589 -2.35 -5.16 -29.23
N ALA A 590 -2.36 -4.15 -28.36
CA ALA A 590 -3.52 -3.76 -27.57
C ALA A 590 -4.50 -2.86 -28.35
N GLU A 591 -4.01 -2.10 -29.33
CA GLU A 591 -4.82 -1.36 -30.31
C GLU A 591 -5.57 -2.34 -31.22
N ASP A 592 -4.87 -3.33 -31.80
CA ASP A 592 -5.47 -4.40 -32.62
C ASP A 592 -6.57 -5.19 -31.87
N LYS A 593 -6.38 -5.36 -30.56
CA LYS A 593 -7.28 -6.12 -29.67
C LYS A 593 -8.19 -5.25 -28.81
N VAL A 594 -8.29 -3.94 -29.05
CA VAL A 594 -8.93 -2.98 -28.12
C VAL A 594 -10.42 -3.31 -27.83
N GLN A 595 -11.10 -3.98 -28.77
CA GLN A 595 -12.47 -4.49 -28.59
C GLN A 595 -12.63 -5.48 -27.43
N MET A 596 -11.55 -6.09 -26.92
CA MET A 596 -11.60 -6.95 -25.74
C MET A 596 -11.93 -6.16 -24.46
N LEU A 597 -11.52 -4.88 -24.37
CA LEU A 597 -11.87 -3.99 -23.26
C LEU A 597 -13.38 -3.72 -23.20
N SER A 598 -13.99 -3.43 -24.35
CA SER A 598 -15.43 -3.17 -24.45
C SER A 598 -16.25 -4.44 -24.25
N ASN A 599 -15.77 -5.60 -24.74
CA ASN A 599 -16.41 -6.88 -24.49
C ASN A 599 -16.38 -7.26 -22.99
N ALA A 600 -15.25 -7.06 -22.30
CA ALA A 600 -15.14 -7.27 -20.85
C ALA A 600 -16.05 -6.29 -20.07
N LEU A 601 -16.02 -4.99 -20.38
CA LEU A 601 -16.87 -4.02 -19.70
C LEU A 601 -18.37 -4.33 -19.87
N ARG A 602 -18.81 -4.71 -21.07
CA ARG A 602 -20.20 -5.15 -21.31
C ARG A 602 -20.56 -6.38 -20.46
N GLN A 603 -19.64 -7.33 -20.27
CA GLN A 603 -19.86 -8.49 -19.40
C GLN A 603 -20.09 -8.12 -17.92
N TYR A 604 -19.39 -7.10 -17.38
CA TYR A 604 -19.62 -6.63 -16.00
C TYR A 604 -20.87 -5.75 -15.86
N LEU A 605 -21.16 -4.92 -16.86
CA LEU A 605 -22.39 -4.12 -16.89
C LEU A 605 -23.65 -5.02 -16.94
N ASN A 606 -23.64 -6.05 -17.79
CA ASN A 606 -24.74 -7.01 -17.87
C ASN A 606 -24.88 -7.84 -16.56
N GLN A 607 -23.78 -8.11 -15.83
CA GLN A 607 -23.86 -8.72 -14.50
C GLN A 607 -24.58 -7.79 -13.49
N ARG A 608 -24.34 -6.46 -13.55
CA ARG A 608 -25.02 -5.48 -12.71
C ARG A 608 -26.53 -5.42 -12.97
N GLU A 609 -26.97 -5.50 -14.23
CA GLU A 609 -28.40 -5.43 -14.57
C GLU A 609 -29.19 -6.68 -14.19
N ASN A 610 -28.53 -7.84 -14.07
CA ASN A 610 -29.13 -9.11 -13.64
C ASN A 610 -29.17 -9.28 -12.10
N LEU A 611 -28.67 -8.32 -11.32
CA LEU A 611 -28.93 -8.28 -9.88
C LEU A 611 -30.41 -7.91 -9.64
N PRO A 612 -31.14 -8.62 -8.75
CA PRO A 612 -32.55 -8.33 -8.50
C PRO A 612 -32.70 -6.93 -7.89
N LYS A 613 -33.27 -6.00 -8.68
CA LYS A 613 -33.68 -4.68 -8.20
C LYS A 613 -34.69 -4.87 -7.07
N THR A 614 -34.51 -4.11 -5.99
CA THR A 614 -35.11 -4.35 -4.66
C THR A 614 -36.58 -4.72 -4.72
N VAL A 615 -36.96 -5.79 -4.02
CA VAL A 615 -38.35 -6.27 -3.92
C VAL A 615 -39.26 -5.13 -3.45
N THR A 616 -40.23 -4.76 -4.29
CA THR A 616 -41.29 -3.82 -3.92
C THR A 616 -42.14 -4.45 -2.82
N ILE A 617 -42.04 -3.95 -1.59
CA ILE A 617 -42.88 -4.39 -0.48
C ILE A 617 -44.33 -3.98 -0.79
N PRO A 618 -45.30 -4.90 -0.83
CA PRO A 618 -46.70 -4.54 -1.09
C PRO A 618 -47.29 -3.73 0.06
N GLU A 619 -47.92 -2.60 -0.25
CA GLU A 619 -48.72 -1.85 0.73
C GLU A 619 -50.02 -2.60 1.06
N ASN A 620 -49.99 -3.52 2.03
CA ASN A 620 -51.15 -3.88 2.84
C ASN A 620 -50.81 -4.76 4.05
N GLN A 621 -50.83 -4.18 5.25
CA GLN A 621 -51.64 -4.66 6.40
C GLN A 621 -51.44 -3.74 7.62
N GLN A 622 -52.46 -2.94 7.95
CA GLN A 622 -52.60 -2.37 9.29
C GLN A 622 -53.33 -3.35 10.22
N LYS A 623 -53.05 -3.22 11.53
CA LYS A 623 -53.74 -3.80 12.71
C LYS A 623 -53.22 -5.16 13.23
N ASN A 624 -52.33 -5.13 14.23
CA ASN A 624 -52.76 -5.11 15.64
C ASN A 624 -51.58 -5.11 16.65
N ASN A 625 -51.89 -4.59 17.84
CA ASN A 625 -51.18 -4.56 19.12
C ASN A 625 -49.96 -5.49 19.35
N LEU A 626 -48.95 -4.93 20.02
CA LEU A 626 -48.61 -5.35 21.40
C LEU A 626 -48.02 -4.16 22.19
N GLN A 627 -48.16 -4.19 23.53
CA GLN A 627 -47.89 -3.03 24.41
C GLN A 627 -46.52 -3.12 25.09
N LEU A 628 -45.88 -1.97 25.33
CA LEU A 628 -44.73 -1.83 26.22
C LEU A 628 -45.18 -1.28 27.59
N PRO A 629 -44.71 -1.85 28.72
CA PRO A 629 -45.03 -1.35 30.05
C PRO A 629 -44.15 -0.14 30.44
N ASN A 630 -44.78 0.89 31.02
CA ASN A 630 -44.09 2.02 31.67
C ASN A 630 -43.78 1.69 33.14
N ASN A 631 -42.64 2.17 33.68
CA ASN A 631 -42.65 2.96 34.92
C ASN A 631 -41.33 3.68 35.28
N MET A 632 -41.47 4.75 36.08
CA MET A 632 -40.43 5.59 36.74
C MET A 632 -39.44 6.33 35.81
N ARG A 633 -39.46 7.68 35.66
CA ARG A 633 -39.26 8.81 36.63
C ARG A 633 -37.84 8.80 37.24
N VAL A 634 -37.08 9.90 37.38
CA VAL A 634 -37.30 11.32 37.78
C VAL A 634 -36.20 12.20 37.08
N ALA A 635 -36.25 13.51 36.77
CA ALA A 635 -37.09 14.70 37.09
C ALA A 635 -37.31 15.62 35.84
N THR A 636 -37.53 16.94 36.02
CA THR A 636 -37.53 18.00 34.97
C THR A 636 -36.98 19.35 35.49
N GLY A 637 -36.50 20.22 34.59
CA GLY A 637 -36.13 21.61 34.90
C GLY A 637 -36.23 22.55 33.69
N ARG A 638 -36.84 23.73 33.85
CA ARG A 638 -36.85 24.88 32.92
C ARG A 638 -35.73 25.87 33.35
N ALA A 639 -35.33 26.94 32.65
CA ALA A 639 -35.99 27.78 31.63
C ALA A 639 -34.92 28.50 30.73
N PRO A 640 -35.30 29.38 29.76
CA PRO A 640 -34.40 29.90 28.71
C PRO A 640 -33.86 31.32 28.97
N LEU A 641 -32.98 31.82 28.08
CA LEU A 641 -32.83 33.25 27.79
C LEU A 641 -32.17 33.52 26.42
N THR A 642 -32.23 34.77 25.95
CA THR A 642 -31.70 35.25 24.65
C THR A 642 -30.66 36.38 24.82
N PRO A 643 -29.82 36.66 23.81
CA PRO A 643 -29.13 37.94 23.64
C PRO A 643 -29.82 38.84 22.59
N ARG A 644 -29.53 40.16 22.60
CA ARG A 644 -30.34 41.18 21.91
C ARG A 644 -29.52 42.41 21.45
N ASN A 645 -29.85 42.96 20.27
CA ASN A 645 -29.44 44.28 19.72
C ASN A 645 -27.93 44.45 19.36
N SER A 646 -27.50 45.45 18.57
CA SER A 646 -28.15 46.71 18.15
C SER A 646 -27.74 47.26 16.75
N ASN A 647 -28.57 48.16 16.19
CA ASN A 647 -28.23 49.27 15.25
C ASN A 647 -27.81 48.92 13.78
N SER A 648 -28.10 49.73 12.74
CA SER A 648 -28.95 50.94 12.62
C SER A 648 -29.34 51.33 11.17
N THR A 649 -30.51 52.00 11.02
CA THR A 649 -30.86 53.09 10.05
C THR A 649 -30.99 52.92 8.51
N ARG A 650 -32.10 53.53 8.01
CA ARG A 650 -32.29 54.39 6.79
C ARG A 650 -32.73 53.83 5.39
N ARG A 651 -34.02 54.10 5.09
CA ARG A 651 -34.61 54.83 3.93
C ARG A 651 -34.46 54.35 2.45
N GLY A 652 -35.61 53.94 1.87
CA GLY A 652 -36.11 54.34 0.53
C GLY A 652 -35.61 53.58 -0.72
N ARG A 653 -36.16 53.75 -1.94
CA ARG A 653 -37.48 54.29 -2.40
C ARG A 653 -37.71 53.96 -3.91
N SER A 654 -38.96 53.66 -4.32
CA SER A 654 -39.59 53.86 -5.67
C SER A 654 -39.11 53.13 -6.95
N GLY A 655 -40.08 52.83 -7.85
CA GLY A 655 -39.92 52.50 -9.29
C GLY A 655 -39.98 50.99 -9.62
N LYS A 656 -40.99 50.38 -10.28
CA LYS A 656 -42.26 50.77 -10.96
C LYS A 656 -42.27 50.98 -12.50
N SER A 657 -42.22 49.87 -13.25
CA SER A 657 -42.86 49.60 -14.56
C SER A 657 -42.72 48.08 -14.85
N GLY A 658 -43.52 47.35 -15.64
CA GLY A 658 -44.76 47.63 -16.39
C GLY A 658 -44.64 47.15 -17.86
N SER A 659 -45.62 46.53 -18.53
CA SER A 659 -46.87 45.81 -18.17
C SER A 659 -47.44 45.15 -19.46
N ARG A 660 -48.58 44.40 -19.37
CA ARG A 660 -49.36 43.78 -20.48
C ARG A 660 -48.74 42.51 -21.11
N GLY A 661 -49.50 41.46 -21.45
CA GLY A 661 -50.86 41.09 -21.01
C GLY A 661 -51.71 40.30 -22.04
N VAL A 662 -52.71 39.56 -21.52
CA VAL A 662 -53.90 39.00 -22.22
C VAL A 662 -53.58 37.91 -23.28
N SER A 663 -53.75 36.61 -23.05
CA SER A 663 -54.93 35.80 -22.63
C SER A 663 -56.00 35.58 -23.72
N ARG A 664 -56.11 34.34 -24.22
CA ARG A 664 -57.35 33.53 -24.17
C ARG A 664 -57.14 32.06 -24.61
N SER A 665 -58.13 31.24 -24.26
CA SER A 665 -58.14 29.77 -24.40
C SER A 665 -59.20 29.30 -25.40
N ILE A 666 -59.02 28.09 -25.94
CA ILE A 666 -60.09 27.08 -26.16
C ILE A 666 -59.41 25.71 -26.36
N SER A 667 -60.12 24.62 -26.07
CA SER A 667 -59.59 23.25 -26.04
C SER A 667 -59.95 22.42 -27.28
N ARG A 668 -59.16 21.38 -27.54
CA ARG A 668 -59.66 20.05 -27.96
C ARG A 668 -58.61 18.96 -27.70
N THR A 669 -59.08 17.74 -27.53
CA THR A 669 -58.31 16.56 -27.09
C THR A 669 -57.90 15.66 -28.25
N ALA A 670 -56.65 15.17 -28.23
CA ALA A 670 -56.26 13.90 -28.85
C ALA A 670 -54.95 13.38 -28.23
N THR A 671 -54.88 12.07 -28.03
CA THR A 671 -53.75 11.32 -27.46
C THR A 671 -52.53 11.23 -28.37
N ASN A 672 -51.32 11.47 -27.84
CA ASN A 672 -50.45 10.33 -27.45
C ASN A 672 -49.27 10.74 -26.57
N ARG A 673 -48.51 9.76 -26.08
CA ARG A 673 -47.69 9.86 -24.85
C ARG A 673 -46.26 9.35 -25.06
N GLU A 674 -45.32 10.28 -25.15
CA GLU A 674 -43.90 10.05 -24.80
C GLU A 674 -43.45 11.19 -23.87
N GLN A 675 -43.08 10.85 -22.63
CA GLN A 675 -42.62 11.83 -21.64
C GLN A 675 -41.11 11.70 -21.47
N LEU A 676 -40.40 12.82 -21.64
CA LEU A 676 -39.05 12.96 -21.12
C LEU A 676 -39.08 12.78 -19.59
N ALA A 677 -38.19 11.97 -19.05
CA ALA A 677 -37.86 11.96 -17.63
C ALA A 677 -36.53 12.72 -17.43
N THR A 678 -36.55 13.79 -16.65
CA THR A 678 -35.39 14.63 -16.35
C THR A 678 -34.49 14.00 -15.27
N THR A 679 -33.21 14.37 -15.30
CA THR A 679 -32.17 13.95 -14.34
C THR A 679 -32.45 14.40 -12.90
N ASN A 680 -31.92 13.66 -11.91
CA ASN A 680 -31.07 14.21 -10.83
C ASN A 680 -30.65 13.13 -9.81
N THR A 681 -29.39 12.69 -9.86
CA THR A 681 -28.63 12.11 -8.71
C THR A 681 -27.15 12.05 -9.09
N SER A 682 -26.24 12.11 -8.12
CA SER A 682 -24.78 12.17 -8.35
C SER A 682 -24.09 10.82 -8.10
N ASP A 683 -22.97 10.57 -8.80
CA ASP A 683 -22.33 9.25 -8.91
C ASP A 683 -21.79 8.62 -7.61
N ILE A 684 -21.91 9.29 -6.47
CA ILE A 684 -21.54 8.74 -5.16
C ILE A 684 -22.47 7.57 -4.78
N GLU A 685 -23.76 7.61 -5.14
CA GLU A 685 -24.68 6.48 -4.92
C GLU A 685 -24.43 5.30 -5.85
N LEU A 686 -23.61 5.48 -6.90
CA LEU A 686 -23.29 4.41 -7.85
C LEU A 686 -22.32 3.36 -7.28
N LEU A 687 -21.67 3.66 -6.14
CA LEU A 687 -20.75 2.77 -5.43
C LEU A 687 -21.29 2.26 -4.07
N SER A 688 -22.27 2.94 -3.46
CA SER A 688 -22.83 2.55 -2.16
C SER A 688 -23.77 1.35 -2.19
N SER A 689 -24.16 0.87 -3.38
CA SER A 689 -25.09 -0.26 -3.56
C SER A 689 -24.48 -1.66 -3.35
N LEU A 690 -23.26 -1.76 -2.80
CA LEU A 690 -22.57 -3.01 -2.46
C LEU A 690 -22.86 -3.50 -1.02
N SER A 691 -24.13 -3.52 -0.62
CA SER A 691 -24.59 -4.08 0.66
C SER A 691 -25.03 -5.55 0.56
N ILE A 692 -24.25 -6.39 -0.15
CA ILE A 692 -24.51 -7.84 -0.26
C ILE A 692 -23.71 -8.63 0.79
N LEU A 693 -24.03 -8.41 2.06
CA LEU A 693 -23.84 -9.41 3.12
C LEU A 693 -24.97 -9.27 4.14
N HIS A 694 -25.90 -10.22 4.14
CA HIS A 694 -26.72 -10.56 5.29
C HIS A 694 -26.86 -12.08 5.36
N SER A 695 -26.53 -12.63 6.52
CA SER A 695 -26.67 -14.05 6.82
C SER A 695 -28.14 -14.45 6.81
N ASN A 696 -28.47 -15.64 6.32
CA ASN A 696 -29.58 -16.37 6.93
C ASN A 696 -29.44 -17.90 6.81
N SER A 697 -30.00 -18.60 7.79
CA SER A 697 -29.81 -20.02 8.00
C SER A 697 -30.91 -20.88 7.37
N GLY A 698 -30.50 -22.01 6.78
CA GLY A 698 -31.24 -23.27 6.80
C GLY A 698 -32.61 -23.36 6.11
N THR A 699 -32.68 -24.16 5.04
CA THR A 699 -33.87 -25.00 4.77
C THR A 699 -33.49 -26.23 3.96
N ARG A 700 -34.15 -27.37 4.20
CA ARG A 700 -33.85 -28.66 3.53
C ARG A 700 -34.55 -28.74 2.17
N GLY A 701 -33.78 -28.95 1.09
CA GLY A 701 -34.30 -29.26 -0.24
C GLY A 701 -33.87 -30.65 -0.74
N ARG A 702 -34.77 -31.64 -0.73
CA ARG A 702 -34.53 -32.93 -1.40
C ARG A 702 -34.73 -32.78 -2.91
N THR A 703 -33.70 -33.07 -3.70
CA THR A 703 -33.86 -33.46 -5.11
C THR A 703 -33.06 -34.73 -5.42
N ARG A 704 -33.40 -35.37 -6.54
CA ARG A 704 -33.18 -36.81 -6.77
C ARG A 704 -32.13 -37.00 -7.87
N ALA A 705 -31.13 -37.84 -7.61
CA ALA A 705 -30.12 -38.15 -8.62
C ALA A 705 -30.72 -38.97 -9.79
N THR A 706 -30.27 -38.67 -11.00
CA THR A 706 -30.41 -39.54 -12.18
C THR A 706 -29.05 -39.70 -12.84
N SER A 707 -28.58 -40.94 -12.88
CA SER A 707 -27.30 -41.30 -13.49
C SER A 707 -27.44 -41.53 -15.00
N SER A 708 -26.45 -41.09 -15.77
CA SER A 708 -26.17 -41.66 -17.10
C SER A 708 -24.66 -41.81 -17.27
N ALA A 709 -24.23 -42.92 -17.88
CA ALA A 709 -22.84 -43.29 -18.01
C ALA A 709 -22.57 -43.90 -19.39
N GLY A 710 -21.29 -43.89 -19.81
CA GLY A 710 -20.82 -44.55 -21.03
C GLY A 710 -20.67 -43.60 -22.23
N GLY A 711 -19.51 -43.64 -22.88
CA GLY A 711 -19.21 -42.78 -24.03
C GLY A 711 -17.75 -42.80 -24.50
N GLY A 712 -17.01 -43.88 -24.27
CA GLY A 712 -15.59 -43.96 -24.64
C GLY A 712 -15.36 -44.05 -26.15
N ARG A 713 -14.43 -43.25 -26.68
CA ARG A 713 -13.84 -43.46 -28.02
C ARG A 713 -12.32 -43.27 -27.95
N ALA A 714 -11.59 -44.28 -28.44
CA ALA A 714 -10.13 -44.25 -28.52
C ALA A 714 -9.64 -43.24 -29.59
N ARG A 715 -8.42 -42.72 -29.41
CA ARG A 715 -7.66 -42.01 -30.45
C ARG A 715 -6.33 -42.71 -30.71
N SER A 716 -5.82 -42.53 -31.92
CA SER A 716 -4.64 -43.21 -32.47
C SER A 716 -3.34 -42.86 -31.74
N ARG A 717 -2.42 -43.83 -31.68
CA ARG A 717 -1.07 -43.65 -31.11
C ARG A 717 -0.17 -42.88 -32.09
N ALA A 718 0.11 -41.61 -31.79
CA ALA A 718 1.32 -40.95 -32.30
C ALA A 718 2.53 -41.37 -31.45
N ARG A 719 3.69 -41.61 -32.09
CA ARG A 719 4.90 -42.14 -31.45
C ARG A 719 5.74 -41.00 -30.86
N VAL A 720 5.36 -40.53 -29.67
CA VAL A 720 6.07 -39.45 -28.95
C VAL A 720 7.51 -39.88 -28.61
N GLN A 721 8.50 -39.08 -29.01
CA GLN A 721 9.87 -39.21 -28.52
C GLN A 721 9.93 -38.80 -27.03
N GLY A 722 10.46 -39.68 -26.18
CA GLY A 722 10.61 -39.39 -24.75
C GLY A 722 11.73 -38.37 -24.50
N ARG A 723 11.54 -37.48 -23.51
CA ARG A 723 12.58 -36.54 -23.10
C ARG A 723 13.81 -37.30 -22.58
N GLN A 724 15.00 -36.96 -23.07
CA GLN A 724 16.26 -37.53 -22.60
C GLN A 724 16.98 -36.58 -21.65
N CYS A 725 17.64 -37.14 -20.64
CA CYS A 725 18.54 -36.43 -19.75
C CYS A 725 19.92 -36.25 -20.40
N SER A 726 20.72 -35.33 -19.89
CA SER A 726 22.11 -35.09 -20.32
C SER A 726 23.05 -36.30 -20.16
N CYS A 727 22.63 -37.36 -19.47
CA CYS A 727 23.33 -38.65 -19.38
C CYS A 727 22.78 -39.74 -20.34
N GLY A 728 22.02 -39.36 -21.38
CA GLY A 728 21.44 -40.26 -22.39
C GLY A 728 20.22 -41.08 -21.95
N GLN A 729 20.03 -41.23 -20.64
CA GLN A 729 18.89 -41.92 -20.03
C GLN A 729 17.56 -41.19 -20.31
N ALA A 730 16.46 -41.95 -20.41
CA ALA A 730 15.12 -41.37 -20.50
C ALA A 730 14.73 -40.69 -19.18
N ALA A 731 14.15 -39.49 -19.26
CA ALA A 731 13.76 -38.72 -18.08
C ALA A 731 12.53 -39.33 -17.38
N LYS A 732 12.53 -39.28 -16.05
CA LYS A 732 11.40 -39.70 -15.21
C LYS A 732 10.50 -38.51 -14.91
N ARG A 733 9.21 -38.62 -15.25
CA ARG A 733 8.16 -37.68 -14.85
C ARG A 733 7.81 -37.89 -13.37
N LEU A 734 7.72 -36.79 -12.62
CA LEU A 734 7.34 -36.73 -11.21
C LEU A 734 6.35 -35.57 -10.99
N ILE A 735 5.71 -35.53 -9.82
CA ILE A 735 4.82 -34.45 -9.38
C ILE A 735 5.33 -33.89 -8.06
N VAL A 736 5.32 -32.57 -7.89
CA VAL A 736 5.72 -31.91 -6.65
C VAL A 736 4.71 -32.22 -5.54
N LYS A 737 5.10 -33.08 -4.59
CA LYS A 737 4.28 -33.42 -3.41
C LYS A 737 4.45 -32.47 -2.22
N LYS A 738 5.54 -31.70 -2.16
CA LYS A 738 5.75 -30.71 -1.09
C LYS A 738 4.81 -29.52 -1.30
N GLU A 739 4.23 -28.97 -0.23
CA GLU A 739 3.44 -27.74 -0.33
C GLU A 739 4.31 -26.53 -0.72
N GLY A 740 3.69 -25.58 -1.43
CA GLY A 740 4.33 -24.39 -1.96
C GLY A 740 3.85 -24.05 -3.38
N PRO A 741 4.39 -22.99 -4.02
CA PRO A 741 3.87 -22.44 -5.29
C PRO A 741 3.87 -23.40 -6.50
N ASN A 742 4.53 -24.55 -6.39
CA ASN A 742 4.60 -25.55 -7.44
C ASN A 742 3.93 -26.88 -7.08
N HIS A 743 3.21 -26.96 -5.95
CA HIS A 743 2.50 -28.18 -5.55
C HIS A 743 1.58 -28.68 -6.67
N GLY A 744 1.54 -30.00 -6.90
CA GLY A 744 0.78 -30.60 -7.99
C GLY A 744 1.34 -30.39 -9.41
N ARG A 745 2.31 -29.49 -9.64
CA ARG A 745 2.97 -29.37 -10.95
C ARG A 745 3.81 -30.61 -11.25
N ALA A 746 3.72 -31.08 -12.50
CA ALA A 746 4.56 -32.15 -13.01
C ALA A 746 5.91 -31.60 -13.53
N PHE A 747 6.97 -32.40 -13.38
CA PHE A 747 8.32 -32.10 -13.86
C PHE A 747 9.03 -33.38 -14.30
N TRP A 748 10.09 -33.24 -15.07
CA TRP A 748 10.95 -34.31 -15.56
C TRP A 748 12.32 -34.20 -14.91
N THR A 749 12.92 -35.33 -14.53
CA THR A 749 14.27 -35.36 -13.96
C THR A 749 15.01 -36.67 -14.25
N CYS A 750 16.31 -36.71 -13.95
CA CYS A 750 17.14 -37.90 -14.10
C CYS A 750 16.62 -39.07 -13.24
N PRO A 751 16.45 -40.29 -13.79
CA PRO A 751 15.95 -41.45 -13.05
C PRO A 751 16.93 -41.99 -11.99
N LYS A 752 18.21 -41.60 -12.02
CA LYS A 752 19.21 -42.05 -11.04
C LYS A 752 18.89 -41.53 -9.62
N GLY A 753 19.08 -42.41 -8.63
CA GLY A 753 18.88 -42.13 -7.21
C GLY A 753 19.71 -40.94 -6.72
N GLN A 754 19.28 -40.29 -5.64
CA GLN A 754 19.89 -39.03 -5.18
C GLN A 754 21.36 -39.19 -4.75
N ASP A 755 21.73 -40.40 -4.33
CA ASP A 755 23.04 -40.80 -3.80
C ASP A 755 23.96 -41.40 -4.89
N ASN A 756 23.53 -41.40 -6.16
CA ASN A 756 24.32 -41.91 -7.27
C ASN A 756 25.24 -40.80 -7.84
N PRO A 757 26.58 -40.98 -7.87
CA PRO A 757 27.52 -39.93 -8.27
C PRO A 757 27.44 -39.58 -9.77
N GLU A 758 26.85 -40.43 -10.62
CA GLU A 758 26.65 -40.18 -12.04
C GLU A 758 25.30 -39.50 -12.35
N LYS A 759 24.60 -38.96 -11.34
CA LYS A 759 23.32 -38.28 -11.54
C LYS A 759 23.51 -36.90 -12.18
N CYS A 760 23.26 -36.79 -13.48
CA CYS A 760 23.19 -35.49 -14.14
C CYS A 760 22.06 -34.63 -13.55
N LYS A 761 22.26 -33.31 -13.48
CA LYS A 761 21.33 -32.33 -12.91
C LYS A 761 20.12 -31.98 -13.80
N TYR A 762 19.74 -32.86 -14.74
CA TYR A 762 18.61 -32.61 -15.64
C TYR A 762 17.30 -32.47 -14.84
N PHE A 763 16.65 -31.32 -15.03
CA PHE A 763 15.36 -30.94 -14.48
C PHE A 763 14.63 -30.09 -15.52
N GLU A 764 13.35 -30.35 -15.75
CA GLU A 764 12.53 -29.56 -16.67
C GLU A 764 11.07 -29.56 -16.21
N TRP A 765 10.32 -28.47 -16.38
CA TRP A 765 8.90 -28.46 -16.06
C TRP A 765 8.09 -29.18 -17.15
N ASP A 766 7.01 -29.87 -16.76
CA ASP A 766 6.14 -30.54 -17.73
C ASP A 766 5.19 -29.55 -18.41
N GLY A 767 5.74 -28.74 -19.31
CA GLY A 767 5.01 -27.72 -20.06
C GLY A 767 5.89 -26.66 -20.73
N SER A 768 7.18 -26.58 -20.39
CA SER A 768 8.15 -25.77 -21.15
C SER A 768 8.21 -26.22 -22.60
N ARG A 769 8.26 -25.25 -23.52
CA ARG A 769 8.61 -25.48 -24.93
C ARG A 769 10.11 -25.22 -25.08
N ASN A 770 10.78 -26.04 -25.88
CA ASN A 770 12.17 -25.79 -26.27
C ASN A 770 12.23 -24.52 -27.13
N ASN A 771 12.63 -23.38 -26.54
CA ASN A 771 13.38 -22.26 -27.16
C ASN A 771 13.37 -20.99 -26.28
N GLU A 772 13.98 -21.07 -25.10
CA GLU A 772 14.51 -19.89 -24.38
C GLU A 772 15.95 -20.23 -23.94
N PRO A 773 16.99 -19.50 -24.41
CA PRO A 773 18.35 -19.66 -23.88
C PRO A 773 18.49 -18.99 -22.51
N SER A 774 19.43 -19.50 -21.72
CA SER A 774 19.72 -19.10 -20.32
C SER A 774 20.51 -17.81 -20.19
#